data_AF-A0AAD7SY79-F1
#
_entry.id   AF-A0AAD7SY79-F1
#
_cell.length_a   1.000
_cell.length_b   1.000
_cell.length_c   1.000
_cell.angle_alpha   90.00
_cell.angle_beta   90.00
_cell.angle_gamma   90.00
#
_symmetry.space_group_name_H-M   'P 1'
#
loop_
_entity.id
_entity.type
_entity.pdbx_description
1 polymer ?
#
loop_
_entity_poly.entity_id
_entity_poly.type
_entity_poly.pdbx_seq_one_letter_code
_entity_poly.pdbx_strand_id
1 'polypeptide(L)'
;MALHREKEDALLAWINSFRLAEPVDRICLLQDGILFVKLIHKLKKQDNEGQCPLDQPIQERFEFVSDFIQKYCRYKADRGVIVSWDNILNGKNLEVELSKVVMFLTYHGIMNDLLGIDKLDYKTELQMTAILRFVLENEDTLYLSENLEKFLKKPFTLSSPSMPGISSVSDEESPIFNWRRTPQVQFLELTTVASSSAGSPIQDVLNTPQFQLRRVHKQLAQERDMRDELERELANSSQIITERELQVSQLQQRLHRLMRDNAEQDQEPKELEELQNKNEGLLKRLHEVLKQYQDLKTNKGQMEKKIDQLAEENGNLSVQIRDVFARLSSAQTMVGNLSEEQEASQAEWESKKMFLEAELCRAVSEKECLSEQIQILQGKISILEDELKKARTQEQGEVLGPIMEWERLNHQVAELTSKLSQLQETIIQLEQEKGEIQTHHEAERKKFESETSHLQGLISELQHTLCDLRLGREGLEQTFREQQATMTAQIEALNVEITCLSEIIHQKEVAMSTLSQQMAEEQSQRGKLKEVMEKQEQINQETIQGLSQRVDHLGTALKSKEEEALSNADEWNRDRRESSRQHAMLQEESARATREKDTILFEYHHFRQEKDMEVLNLTQQVRHLEEQREVEVSFHPS
;
A
#
# COMPACT_ATOMS: atom_id res chain seq x y z
N MET A 1 -32.98 16.98 16.62
CA MET A 1 -31.82 17.73 16.09
C MET A 1 -32.04 17.90 14.60
N ALA A 2 -31.89 19.11 14.07
CA ALA A 2 -32.29 19.48 12.71
C ALA A 2 -31.27 19.03 11.65
N LEU A 3 -31.74 18.86 10.42
CA LEU A 3 -30.93 18.61 9.23
C LEU A 3 -30.03 19.83 8.91
N HIS A 4 -28.84 19.60 8.36
CA HIS A 4 -27.99 20.71 7.92
C HIS A 4 -28.60 21.41 6.70
N ARG A 5 -28.82 22.72 6.80
CA ARG A 5 -29.55 23.52 5.81
C ARG A 5 -29.00 23.41 4.39
N GLU A 6 -27.68 23.47 4.21
CA GLU A 6 -27.09 23.37 2.87
C GLU A 6 -27.27 22.00 2.21
N LYS A 7 -27.45 20.93 3.01
CA LYS A 7 -27.71 19.58 2.50
C LYS A 7 -29.19 19.42 2.16
N GLU A 8 -30.06 20.03 2.96
CA GLU A 8 -31.50 20.11 2.66
C GLU A 8 -31.74 20.86 1.35
N ASP A 9 -31.15 22.05 1.21
CA ASP A 9 -31.29 22.89 0.02
C ASP A 9 -30.80 22.16 -1.24
N ALA A 10 -29.67 21.44 -1.14
CA ALA A 10 -29.15 20.65 -2.25
C ALA A 10 -30.11 19.52 -2.65
N LEU A 11 -30.62 18.74 -1.68
CA LEU A 11 -31.55 17.63 -1.91
C LEU A 11 -32.86 18.12 -2.55
N LEU A 12 -33.39 19.25 -2.08
CA LEU A 12 -34.59 19.86 -2.65
C LEU A 12 -34.36 20.44 -4.04
N ALA A 13 -33.21 21.09 -4.29
CA ALA A 13 -32.85 21.60 -5.60
C ALA A 13 -32.82 20.48 -6.65
N TRP A 14 -32.32 19.30 -6.28
CA TRP A 14 -32.34 18.13 -7.14
C TRP A 14 -33.77 17.62 -7.44
N ILE A 15 -34.64 17.49 -6.44
CA ILE A 15 -36.05 17.09 -6.66
C ILE A 15 -36.77 18.11 -7.57
N ASN A 16 -36.61 19.40 -7.27
CA ASN A 16 -37.26 20.50 -7.99
C ASN A 16 -36.78 20.59 -9.45
N SER A 17 -35.57 20.10 -9.76
CA SER A 17 -35.05 20.03 -11.14
C SER A 17 -35.92 19.19 -12.07
N PHE A 18 -36.67 18.21 -11.53
CA PHE A 18 -37.56 17.35 -12.31
C PHE A 18 -38.92 17.97 -12.66
N ARG A 19 -39.31 19.10 -12.05
CA ARG A 19 -40.58 19.81 -12.30
C ARG A 19 -41.83 18.90 -12.21
N LEU A 20 -41.92 18.09 -11.15
CA LEU A 20 -43.01 17.12 -10.95
C LEU A 20 -44.28 17.73 -10.31
N ALA A 21 -44.11 18.82 -9.56
CA ALA A 21 -45.18 19.62 -8.95
C ALA A 21 -44.65 21.04 -8.69
N GLU A 22 -45.37 21.82 -7.89
CA GLU A 22 -44.89 23.10 -7.37
C GLU A 22 -43.56 22.91 -6.59
N PRO A 23 -42.61 23.86 -6.69
CA PRO A 23 -41.33 23.76 -6.00
C PRO A 23 -41.51 23.63 -4.49
N VAL A 24 -40.78 22.68 -3.91
CA VAL A 24 -40.82 22.42 -2.46
C VAL A 24 -39.61 23.07 -1.79
N ASP A 25 -39.87 23.89 -0.77
CA ASP A 25 -38.86 24.65 -0.03
C ASP A 25 -38.39 23.99 1.27
N ARG A 26 -39.08 22.93 1.74
CA ARG A 26 -38.72 22.18 2.95
C ARG A 26 -38.94 20.70 2.78
N ILE A 27 -38.03 19.90 3.31
CA ILE A 27 -38.06 18.46 3.10
C ILE A 27 -39.24 17.77 3.80
N CYS A 28 -39.74 18.35 4.91
CA CYS A 28 -40.92 17.84 5.63
C CYS A 28 -42.19 17.79 4.77
N LEU A 29 -42.28 18.60 3.72
CA LEU A 29 -43.44 18.63 2.82
C LEU A 29 -43.51 17.36 1.94
N LEU A 30 -42.46 16.55 1.90
CA LEU A 30 -42.43 15.27 1.19
C LEU A 30 -43.05 14.11 2.01
N GLN A 31 -43.52 14.38 3.23
CA GLN A 31 -44.09 13.36 4.11
C GLN A 31 -45.34 12.69 3.52
N ASP A 32 -46.06 13.35 2.62
CA ASP A 32 -47.24 12.75 1.98
C ASP A 32 -46.89 11.59 1.03
N GLY A 33 -45.63 11.45 0.61
CA GLY A 33 -45.16 10.42 -0.32
C GLY A 33 -45.56 10.64 -1.78
N ILE A 34 -46.36 11.67 -2.10
CA ILE A 34 -46.89 11.91 -3.45
C ILE A 34 -45.77 12.23 -4.43
N LEU A 35 -44.84 13.10 -4.01
CA LEU A 35 -43.70 13.50 -4.83
C LEU A 35 -42.71 12.34 -5.04
N PHE A 36 -42.53 11.46 -4.06
CA PHE A 36 -41.67 10.28 -4.23
C PHE A 36 -42.25 9.30 -5.24
N VAL A 37 -43.56 9.04 -5.20
CA VAL A 37 -44.23 8.19 -6.19
C VAL A 37 -44.07 8.77 -7.61
N LYS A 38 -44.33 10.07 -7.80
CA LYS A 38 -44.12 10.75 -9.10
C LYS A 38 -42.67 10.68 -9.57
N LEU A 39 -41.73 10.86 -8.65
CA LEU A 39 -40.30 10.80 -8.95
C LEU A 39 -39.87 9.39 -9.37
N ILE A 40 -40.34 8.35 -8.68
CA ILE A 40 -40.06 6.95 -9.02
C ILE A 40 -40.61 6.60 -10.40
N HIS A 41 -41.83 7.02 -10.75
CA HIS A 41 -42.37 6.80 -12.09
C HIS A 41 -41.48 7.42 -13.17
N LYS A 42 -41.00 8.65 -12.94
CA LYS A 42 -40.06 9.32 -13.84
C LYS A 42 -38.71 8.59 -13.93
N LEU A 43 -38.21 8.06 -12.81
CA LEU A 43 -36.98 7.27 -12.77
C LEU A 43 -37.12 5.90 -13.46
N LYS A 44 -38.32 5.30 -13.51
CA LYS A 44 -38.55 4.02 -14.20
C LYS A 44 -38.71 4.14 -15.72
N LYS A 45 -38.78 5.36 -16.29
CA LYS A 45 -39.10 5.60 -17.71
C LYS A 45 -40.37 4.86 -18.18
N GLN A 46 -41.32 4.63 -17.27
CA GLN A 46 -42.61 3.99 -17.58
C GLN A 46 -43.72 5.04 -17.49
N ASP A 47 -44.35 5.36 -18.61
CA ASP A 47 -45.56 6.18 -18.68
C ASP A 47 -46.84 5.34 -18.47
N ASN A 48 -46.75 4.25 -17.70
CA ASN A 48 -47.83 3.27 -17.60
C ASN A 48 -48.73 3.53 -16.40
N GLU A 49 -50.00 3.81 -16.72
CA GLU A 49 -51.20 3.96 -15.87
C GLU A 49 -51.58 2.69 -15.06
N GLY A 50 -50.69 1.70 -14.95
CA GLY A 50 -50.94 0.43 -14.27
C GLY A 50 -50.61 0.52 -12.78
N GLN A 51 -51.63 0.87 -11.97
CA GLN A 51 -51.60 1.01 -10.51
C GLN A 51 -50.83 2.25 -10.03
N CYS A 52 -51.51 3.39 -10.01
CA CYS A 52 -50.97 4.61 -9.42
C CYS A 52 -51.26 4.61 -7.91
N PRO A 53 -50.26 4.44 -7.02
CA PRO A 53 -50.49 4.49 -5.57
C PRO A 53 -50.80 5.91 -5.07
N LEU A 54 -50.97 6.89 -5.96
CA LEU A 54 -51.25 8.28 -5.58
C LEU A 54 -52.52 8.43 -4.74
N ASP A 55 -53.57 7.68 -5.06
CA ASP A 55 -54.87 7.72 -4.37
C ASP A 55 -54.94 6.81 -3.13
N GLN A 56 -53.87 6.07 -2.84
CA GLN A 56 -53.80 5.16 -1.69
C GLN A 56 -53.37 5.89 -0.40
N PRO A 57 -53.63 5.30 0.78
CA PRO A 57 -53.14 5.82 2.06
C PRO A 57 -51.62 6.02 2.08
N ILE A 58 -51.16 6.91 2.97
CA ILE A 58 -49.73 7.24 3.15
C ILE A 58 -48.85 6.00 3.39
N GLN A 59 -49.38 4.97 4.05
CA GLN A 59 -48.70 3.70 4.31
C GLN A 59 -48.41 2.95 3.00
N GLU A 60 -49.43 2.75 2.15
CA GLU A 60 -49.31 2.05 0.86
C GLU A 60 -48.36 2.82 -0.09
N ARG A 61 -48.38 4.17 -0.05
CA ARG A 61 -47.43 4.99 -0.79
C ARG A 61 -45.98 4.77 -0.33
N PHE A 62 -45.73 4.67 0.98
CA PHE A 62 -44.39 4.40 1.49
C PHE A 62 -43.94 2.96 1.31
N GLU A 63 -44.86 1.98 1.33
CA GLU A 63 -44.57 0.60 0.95
C GLU A 63 -44.06 0.54 -0.49
N PHE A 64 -44.74 1.21 -1.43
CA PHE A 64 -44.28 1.31 -2.82
C PHE A 64 -42.89 1.95 -2.95
N VAL A 65 -42.62 3.03 -2.20
CA VAL A 65 -41.30 3.69 -2.19
C VAL A 65 -40.24 2.78 -1.58
N SER A 66 -40.56 2.06 -0.51
CA SER A 66 -39.67 1.10 0.16
C SER A 66 -39.29 -0.04 -0.76
N ASP A 67 -40.28 -0.65 -1.43
CA ASP A 67 -40.07 -1.72 -2.41
C ASP A 67 -39.15 -1.27 -3.54
N PHE A 68 -39.32 -0.04 -4.01
CA PHE A 68 -38.44 0.53 -5.03
C PHE A 68 -37.00 0.69 -4.54
N ILE A 69 -36.79 1.28 -3.37
CA ILE A 69 -35.45 1.48 -2.81
C ILE A 69 -34.77 0.14 -2.56
N GLN A 70 -35.50 -0.84 -2.01
CA GLN A 70 -34.97 -2.18 -1.74
C GLN A 70 -34.61 -2.94 -3.01
N LYS A 71 -35.43 -2.82 -4.06
CA LYS A 71 -35.20 -3.53 -5.32
C LYS A 71 -34.12 -2.91 -6.20
N TYR A 72 -34.02 -1.58 -6.23
CA TYR A 72 -33.22 -0.88 -7.23
C TYR A 72 -32.04 -0.06 -6.67
N CYS A 73 -32.06 0.35 -5.40
CA CYS A 73 -31.05 1.23 -4.82
C CYS A 73 -29.99 0.46 -4.00
N ARG A 74 -29.46 -0.68 -4.49
CA ARG A 74 -28.44 -1.55 -3.84
C ARG A 74 -28.58 -1.71 -2.31
N TYR A 75 -29.79 -1.56 -1.79
CA TYR A 75 -30.07 -1.54 -0.37
C TYR A 75 -30.21 -2.99 0.09
N LYS A 76 -29.23 -3.48 0.83
CA LYS A 76 -29.32 -4.82 1.43
C LYS A 76 -29.98 -4.71 2.80
N ALA A 77 -31.25 -5.13 2.87
CA ALA A 77 -32.05 -5.11 4.10
C ALA A 77 -31.52 -6.04 5.21
N ASP A 78 -30.58 -6.94 4.87
CA ASP A 78 -29.91 -7.88 5.78
C ASP A 78 -28.93 -7.22 6.77
N ARG A 79 -28.57 -5.94 6.57
CA ARG A 79 -27.57 -5.20 7.37
C ARG A 79 -28.13 -4.10 8.27
N GLY A 80 -29.46 -4.00 8.38
CA GLY A 80 -30.16 -3.06 9.27
C GLY A 80 -31.10 -2.11 8.54
N VAL A 81 -32.07 -1.55 9.27
CA VAL A 81 -33.06 -0.60 8.74
C VAL A 81 -32.40 0.76 8.55
N ILE A 82 -32.14 1.19 7.30
CA ILE A 82 -31.52 2.50 7.03
C ILE A 82 -32.53 3.64 7.11
N VAL A 83 -33.71 3.44 6.53
CA VAL A 83 -34.85 4.36 6.60
C VAL A 83 -35.89 3.77 7.55
N SER A 84 -36.22 4.50 8.61
CA SER A 84 -37.29 4.10 9.52
C SER A 84 -38.62 4.70 9.07
N TRP A 85 -39.43 3.90 8.39
CA TRP A 85 -40.77 4.30 7.92
C TRP A 85 -41.71 4.68 9.07
N ASP A 86 -41.63 3.97 10.20
CA ASP A 86 -42.37 4.31 11.42
C ASP A 86 -42.00 5.70 11.96
N ASN A 87 -40.73 6.11 11.84
CA ASN A 87 -40.30 7.44 12.26
C ASN A 87 -40.85 8.54 11.34
N ILE A 88 -40.96 8.27 10.03
CA ILE A 88 -41.58 9.19 9.07
C ILE A 88 -43.09 9.34 9.35
N LEU A 89 -43.81 8.23 9.58
CA LEU A 89 -45.24 8.25 9.89
C LEU A 89 -45.54 8.94 11.24
N ASN A 90 -44.67 8.74 12.23
CA ASN A 90 -44.82 9.33 13.57
C ASN A 90 -44.16 10.72 13.71
N GLY A 91 -43.58 11.27 12.64
CA GLY A 91 -42.94 12.60 12.62
C GLY A 91 -41.65 12.71 13.44
N LYS A 92 -41.00 11.60 13.80
CA LYS A 92 -39.76 11.58 14.58
C LYS A 92 -38.55 11.66 13.65
N ASN A 93 -37.65 12.62 13.88
CA ASN A 93 -36.49 12.86 12.99
C ASN A 93 -36.87 12.97 11.50
N LEU A 94 -38.07 13.53 11.22
CA LEU A 94 -38.71 13.53 9.90
C LEU A 94 -37.78 14.04 8.79
N GLU A 95 -37.12 15.18 9.01
CA GLU A 95 -36.22 15.79 8.03
C GLU A 95 -35.07 14.87 7.62
N VAL A 96 -34.52 14.13 8.59
CA VAL A 96 -33.36 13.28 8.39
C VAL A 96 -33.79 11.98 7.70
N GLU A 97 -34.89 11.37 8.12
CA GLU A 97 -35.42 10.16 7.48
C GLU A 97 -35.87 10.42 6.04
N LEU A 98 -36.55 11.55 5.77
CA LEU A 98 -36.90 11.95 4.40
C LEU A 98 -35.66 12.26 3.56
N SER A 99 -34.61 12.85 4.14
CA SER A 99 -33.33 13.07 3.44
C SER A 99 -32.68 11.78 2.98
N LYS A 100 -32.73 10.72 3.81
CA LYS A 100 -32.22 9.39 3.44
C LYS A 100 -32.98 8.84 2.23
N VAL A 101 -34.31 8.97 2.20
CA VAL A 101 -35.16 8.56 1.07
C VAL A 101 -34.76 9.31 -0.21
N VAL A 102 -34.68 10.64 -0.15
CA VAL A 102 -34.29 11.47 -1.31
C VAL A 102 -32.91 11.06 -1.83
N MET A 103 -31.94 10.90 -0.92
CA MET A 103 -30.58 10.52 -1.26
C MET A 103 -30.49 9.19 -2.02
N PHE A 104 -31.25 8.16 -1.61
CA PHE A 104 -31.28 6.88 -2.35
C PHE A 104 -31.89 7.04 -3.74
N LEU A 105 -32.94 7.85 -3.87
CA LEU A 105 -33.53 8.16 -5.17
C LEU A 105 -32.55 8.96 -6.05
N THR A 106 -31.78 9.87 -5.46
CA THR A 106 -30.68 10.60 -6.14
C THR A 106 -29.59 9.65 -6.62
N TYR A 107 -29.14 8.75 -5.76
CA TYR A 107 -28.15 7.72 -6.10
C TYR A 107 -28.64 6.87 -7.28
N HIS A 108 -29.87 6.36 -7.23
CA HIS A 108 -30.45 5.59 -8.33
C HIS A 108 -30.59 6.41 -9.62
N GLY A 109 -30.99 7.69 -9.51
CA GLY A 109 -31.11 8.58 -10.67
C GLY A 109 -29.77 8.83 -11.37
N ILE A 110 -28.69 8.99 -10.60
CA ILE A 110 -27.34 9.22 -11.13
C ILE A 110 -26.76 7.93 -11.70
N MET A 111 -26.92 6.79 -11.02
CA MET A 111 -26.37 5.50 -11.47
C MET A 111 -26.98 4.97 -12.77
N ASN A 112 -28.16 5.46 -13.17
CA ASN A 112 -28.85 5.06 -14.40
C ASN A 112 -28.83 6.15 -15.50
N ASP A 113 -28.00 7.18 -15.34
CA ASP A 113 -27.90 8.33 -16.26
C ASP A 113 -29.25 9.01 -16.53
N LEU A 114 -30.17 8.98 -15.54
CA LEU A 114 -31.53 9.52 -15.68
C LEU A 114 -31.59 11.03 -15.42
N LEU A 115 -30.46 11.66 -15.10
CA LEU A 115 -30.30 13.10 -14.98
C LEU A 115 -28.88 13.55 -15.26
N GLY A 116 -28.77 14.60 -16.09
CA GLY A 116 -27.59 15.46 -16.15
C GLY A 116 -27.58 16.39 -14.93
N ILE A 117 -26.59 16.22 -14.08
CA ILE A 117 -26.20 17.15 -13.01
C ILE A 117 -25.96 18.57 -13.58
N ASP A 118 -25.74 18.67 -14.90
CA ASP A 118 -25.56 19.86 -15.74
C ASP A 118 -26.57 21.01 -15.59
N LYS A 119 -27.69 20.82 -14.86
CA LYS A 119 -28.72 21.86 -14.62
C LYS A 119 -28.72 22.41 -13.19
N LEU A 120 -27.87 21.91 -12.30
CA LEU A 120 -27.74 22.36 -10.92
C LEU A 120 -26.62 23.40 -10.80
N ASP A 121 -26.72 24.29 -9.81
CA ASP A 121 -25.66 25.22 -9.49
C ASP A 121 -24.45 24.48 -8.89
N TYR A 122 -23.24 25.00 -9.15
CA TYR A 122 -21.98 24.41 -8.71
C TYR A 122 -21.94 24.11 -7.20
N LYS A 123 -22.59 24.95 -6.38
CA LYS A 123 -22.66 24.75 -4.92
C LYS A 123 -23.51 23.51 -4.58
N THR A 124 -24.66 23.35 -5.22
CA THR A 124 -25.52 22.16 -5.06
C THR A 124 -24.84 20.90 -5.59
N GLU A 125 -24.15 20.98 -6.73
CA GLU A 125 -23.39 19.86 -7.29
C GLU A 125 -22.29 19.36 -6.34
N LEU A 126 -21.54 20.28 -5.73
CA LEU A 126 -20.50 19.95 -4.75
C LEU A 126 -21.07 19.25 -3.51
N GLN A 127 -22.20 19.74 -2.98
CA GLN A 127 -22.88 19.12 -1.85
C GLN A 127 -23.46 17.75 -2.20
N MET A 128 -24.05 17.61 -3.39
CA MET A 128 -24.55 16.33 -3.91
C MET A 128 -23.44 15.30 -4.06
N THR A 129 -22.30 15.71 -4.62
CA THR A 129 -21.13 14.85 -4.77
C THR A 129 -20.57 14.46 -3.41
N ALA A 130 -20.54 15.36 -2.44
CA ALA A 130 -20.13 15.03 -1.07
C ALA A 130 -21.08 14.03 -0.39
N ILE A 131 -22.39 14.17 -0.59
CA ILE A 131 -23.40 13.22 -0.07
C ILE A 131 -23.24 11.85 -0.72
N LEU A 132 -23.11 11.78 -2.05
CA LEU A 132 -22.99 10.52 -2.78
C LEU A 132 -21.66 9.82 -2.53
N ARG A 133 -20.55 10.60 -2.47
CA ARG A 133 -19.23 10.09 -2.11
C ARG A 133 -19.26 9.47 -0.71
N PHE A 134 -19.92 10.13 0.25
CA PHE A 134 -20.08 9.59 1.59
C PHE A 134 -20.83 8.23 1.56
N VAL A 135 -21.90 8.10 0.77
CA VAL A 135 -22.64 6.84 0.63
C VAL A 135 -21.77 5.75 0.01
N LEU A 136 -21.02 6.06 -1.05
CA LEU A 136 -20.12 5.12 -1.73
C LEU A 136 -18.95 4.67 -0.84
N GLU A 137 -18.35 5.59 -0.08
CA GLU A 137 -17.25 5.28 0.84
C GLU A 137 -17.70 4.44 2.05
N ASN A 138 -18.99 4.45 2.40
CA ASN A 138 -19.55 3.80 3.58
C ASN A 138 -20.54 2.66 3.26
N GLU A 139 -20.71 2.27 2.00
CA GLU A 139 -21.66 1.24 1.54
C GLU A 139 -21.47 -0.12 2.25
N ASP A 140 -20.22 -0.47 2.58
CA ASP A 140 -19.86 -1.73 3.24
C ASP A 140 -19.90 -1.68 4.78
N THR A 141 -20.23 -0.54 5.39
CA THR A 141 -20.17 -0.36 6.86
C THR A 141 -21.48 -0.77 7.56
N LEU A 142 -21.38 -1.52 8.66
CA LEU A 142 -22.54 -1.98 9.46
C LEU A 142 -23.31 -0.83 10.17
N TYR A 143 -22.80 0.40 10.12
CA TYR A 143 -23.35 1.58 10.80
C TYR A 143 -23.71 2.71 9.83
N LEU A 144 -23.98 2.38 8.55
CA LEU A 144 -24.29 3.37 7.52
C LEU A 144 -25.44 4.30 7.92
N SER A 145 -26.48 3.79 8.59
CA SER A 145 -27.61 4.60 9.08
C SER A 145 -27.17 5.66 10.09
N GLU A 146 -26.44 5.29 11.14
CA GLU A 146 -25.97 6.24 12.17
C GLU A 146 -24.92 7.22 11.65
N ASN A 147 -24.01 6.74 10.79
CA ASN A 147 -22.96 7.57 10.22
C ASN A 147 -23.54 8.58 9.22
N LEU A 148 -24.54 8.18 8.44
CA LEU A 148 -25.26 9.06 7.53
C LEU A 148 -26.08 10.10 8.30
N GLU A 149 -26.71 9.72 9.41
CA GLU A 149 -27.38 10.70 10.27
C GLU A 149 -26.42 11.73 10.85
N LYS A 150 -25.26 11.28 11.35
CA LYS A 150 -24.20 12.17 11.86
C LYS A 150 -23.66 13.07 10.76
N PHE A 151 -23.53 12.55 9.54
CA PHE A 151 -23.11 13.30 8.36
C PHE A 151 -24.14 14.34 7.96
N LEU A 152 -25.42 13.97 7.79
CA LEU A 152 -26.51 14.87 7.40
C LEU A 152 -26.71 16.01 8.42
N LYS A 153 -26.32 15.82 9.67
CA LYS A 153 -26.38 16.83 10.74
C LYS A 153 -25.12 17.72 10.84
N LYS A 154 -23.98 17.34 10.26
CA LYS A 154 -22.70 18.07 10.38
C LYS A 154 -22.34 18.89 9.13
N PRO A 155 -21.73 20.09 9.30
CA PRO A 155 -21.17 20.88 8.19
C PRO A 155 -19.98 20.15 7.55
N PHE A 156 -19.84 20.28 6.24
CA PHE A 156 -18.79 19.64 5.46
C PHE A 156 -17.46 20.43 5.59
N THR A 157 -16.42 19.81 6.14
CA THR A 157 -15.03 20.29 6.08
C THR A 157 -14.25 19.40 5.12
N LEU A 158 -13.75 19.98 4.03
CA LEU A 158 -12.87 19.30 3.07
C LEU A 158 -11.52 18.99 3.74
N SER A 159 -11.35 17.76 4.20
CA SER A 159 -10.03 17.14 4.37
C SER A 159 -10.02 15.88 3.51
N SER A 160 -9.19 15.89 2.47
CA SER A 160 -8.99 14.76 1.57
C SER A 160 -8.30 13.60 2.31
N PRO A 161 -8.68 12.33 2.09
CA PRO A 161 -8.00 11.20 2.71
C PRO A 161 -6.79 10.82 1.87
N SER A 162 -5.59 10.94 2.44
CA SER A 162 -4.39 10.29 1.95
C SER A 162 -3.79 9.46 3.07
N MET A 163 -3.34 8.26 2.68
CA MET A 163 -2.88 7.14 3.49
C MET A 163 -1.91 7.51 4.63
N PRO A 164 -1.90 6.75 5.76
CA PRO A 164 -0.92 6.94 6.83
C PRO A 164 0.38 6.23 6.47
N GLY A 165 1.45 7.00 6.33
CA GLY A 165 2.79 6.46 6.18
C GLY A 165 3.82 7.58 6.08
N ILE A 166 4.79 7.52 7.01
CA ILE A 166 6.02 8.31 7.08
C ILE A 166 5.93 9.56 7.97
N SER A 167 6.38 9.32 9.20
CA SER A 167 7.06 10.25 10.10
C SER A 167 8.01 11.20 9.38
N SER A 168 7.88 12.51 9.62
CA SER A 168 9.03 13.32 10.00
C SER A 168 8.57 14.58 10.73
N VAL A 169 9.42 14.95 11.67
CA VAL A 169 9.26 15.90 12.77
C VAL A 169 9.40 17.32 12.23
N SER A 170 8.48 18.23 12.59
CA SER A 170 8.76 19.64 12.91
C SER A 170 7.44 20.36 13.18
N ASP A 171 7.16 20.68 14.44
CA ASP A 171 7.09 22.06 14.89
C ASP A 171 6.69 22.09 16.37
N GLU A 172 7.73 22.31 17.17
CA GLU A 172 7.75 23.17 18.35
C GLU A 172 6.43 23.92 18.61
N GLU A 173 5.84 23.61 19.76
CA GLU A 173 4.91 24.46 20.47
C GLU A 173 5.51 25.86 20.66
N SER A 174 5.18 26.79 19.76
CA SER A 174 5.28 28.21 20.05
C SER A 174 3.93 28.71 20.55
N PRO A 175 3.80 29.13 21.83
CA PRO A 175 2.60 29.82 22.28
C PRO A 175 2.60 31.24 21.72
N ILE A 176 1.44 31.64 21.18
CA ILE A 176 1.16 32.99 20.72
C ILE A 176 1.19 33.94 21.92
N PHE A 177 2.29 34.67 22.10
CA PHE A 177 2.36 35.82 22.99
C PHE A 177 2.24 37.12 22.18
N ASN A 178 1.04 37.68 22.17
CA ASN A 178 0.86 39.11 21.93
C ASN A 178 1.33 39.87 23.18
N TRP A 179 2.34 40.75 23.09
CA TRP A 179 2.40 42.06 23.78
C TRP A 179 3.66 42.91 23.47
N ARG A 180 3.38 44.14 23.00
CA ARG A 180 4.03 45.45 23.25
C ARG A 180 5.47 45.76 22.78
N ARG A 181 5.56 46.99 22.26
CA ARG A 181 6.75 47.74 21.79
C ARG A 181 7.56 48.37 22.95
N THR A 182 8.88 48.55 22.69
CA THR A 182 9.90 49.45 23.33
C THR A 182 10.42 49.09 24.75
N PRO A 183 11.72 49.37 25.07
CA PRO A 183 12.18 50.72 25.38
C PRO A 183 13.48 51.20 24.69
N GLN A 184 13.62 52.51 24.74
CA GLN A 184 14.53 53.46 24.11
C GLN A 184 15.82 53.65 24.93
N VAL A 185 16.98 53.71 24.27
CA VAL A 185 18.27 54.06 24.89
C VAL A 185 18.39 55.58 24.97
N GLN A 186 18.72 56.09 26.16
CA GLN A 186 18.83 57.51 26.49
C GLN A 186 20.31 57.91 26.43
N PHE A 187 20.67 58.81 25.51
CA PHE A 187 22.01 59.40 25.48
C PHE A 187 22.10 60.56 26.49
N LEU A 188 23.14 60.53 27.31
CA LEU A 188 23.44 61.57 28.30
C LEU A 188 24.16 62.75 27.61
N GLU A 189 23.53 63.92 27.65
CA GLU A 189 24.05 65.20 27.18
C GLU A 189 25.09 65.73 28.18
N LEU A 190 26.35 65.90 27.77
CA LEU A 190 27.38 66.55 28.58
C LEU A 190 27.70 67.94 28.03
N THR A 191 27.58 68.89 28.94
CA THR A 191 27.62 70.34 28.77
C THR A 191 29.03 70.87 28.55
N THR A 192 29.09 71.88 27.70
CA THR A 192 30.20 72.79 27.46
C THR A 192 30.57 73.57 28.73
N VAL A 193 31.86 73.60 29.08
CA VAL A 193 32.42 74.62 29.97
C VAL A 193 33.52 75.38 29.22
N ALA A 194 33.15 76.59 28.81
CA ALA A 194 34.08 77.63 28.43
C ALA A 194 34.68 78.25 29.70
N SER A 195 35.99 78.55 29.69
CA SER A 195 36.43 79.95 29.84
C SER A 195 37.95 80.08 29.82
N SER A 196 38.39 80.91 28.90
CA SER A 196 39.54 81.81 29.03
C SER A 196 39.55 82.58 30.36
N SER A 197 40.73 82.95 30.86
CA SER A 197 41.21 84.33 30.74
C SER A 197 42.37 84.64 31.71
N ALA A 198 43.35 85.31 31.12
CA ALA A 198 44.35 86.26 31.61
C ALA A 198 44.60 86.44 33.13
N GLY A 199 45.90 86.39 33.44
CA GLY A 199 46.54 86.62 34.73
C GLY A 199 46.22 87.93 35.45
N SER A 200 46.33 87.84 36.78
CA SER A 200 46.27 88.94 37.75
C SER A 200 47.60 89.01 38.53
N PRO A 201 47.92 90.11 39.24
CA PRO A 201 49.28 90.52 39.67
C PRO A 201 49.96 89.65 40.76
N ILE A 202 49.46 88.44 41.01
CA ILE A 202 50.15 87.38 41.77
C ILE A 202 51.13 86.61 40.85
N GLN A 203 50.97 86.73 39.52
CA GLN A 203 51.81 86.09 38.51
C GLN A 203 53.31 86.43 38.66
N ASP A 204 53.66 87.63 39.14
CA ASP A 204 55.06 88.04 39.28
C ASP A 204 55.77 87.42 40.49
N VAL A 205 55.03 87.08 41.57
CA VAL A 205 55.57 86.28 42.69
C VAL A 205 55.66 84.80 42.29
N LEU A 206 54.69 84.32 41.49
CA LEU A 206 54.67 82.96 40.92
C LEU A 206 55.74 82.74 39.83
N ASN A 207 56.27 83.81 39.23
CA ASN A 207 57.32 83.77 38.19
C ASN A 207 58.75 83.81 38.73
N THR A 208 58.93 83.74 40.05
CA THR A 208 60.25 83.55 40.66
C THR A 208 60.79 82.16 40.28
N PRO A 209 62.04 82.00 39.79
CA PRO A 209 62.56 80.70 39.32
C PRO A 209 62.42 79.57 40.34
N GLN A 210 62.56 79.89 41.64
CA GLN A 210 62.40 78.93 42.74
C GLN A 210 60.95 78.43 42.90
N PHE A 211 59.95 79.29 42.67
CA PHE A 211 58.55 78.91 42.78
C PHE A 211 58.08 78.11 41.56
N GLN A 212 58.55 78.48 40.36
CA GLN A 212 58.31 77.70 39.14
C GLN A 212 58.95 76.31 39.21
N LEU A 213 60.20 76.19 39.69
CA LEU A 213 60.83 74.90 39.96
C LEU A 213 60.04 74.07 40.96
N ARG A 214 59.59 74.66 42.07
CA ARG A 214 58.79 73.94 43.08
C ARG A 214 57.43 73.49 42.53
N ARG A 215 56.80 74.29 41.66
CA ARG A 215 55.57 73.94 40.95
C ARG A 215 55.78 72.77 40.00
N VAL A 216 56.83 72.81 39.18
CA VAL A 216 57.18 71.73 38.24
C VAL A 216 57.54 70.45 39.00
N HIS A 217 58.29 70.54 40.11
CA HIS A 217 58.59 69.37 40.96
C HIS A 217 57.31 68.77 41.55
N LYS A 218 56.37 69.60 42.02
CA LYS A 218 55.08 69.15 42.54
C LYS A 218 54.23 68.50 41.45
N GLN A 219 54.20 69.07 40.25
CA GLN A 219 53.51 68.48 39.09
C GLN A 219 54.14 67.16 38.66
N LEU A 220 55.48 67.08 38.61
CA LEU A 220 56.18 65.84 38.26
C LEU A 220 55.96 64.74 39.31
N ALA A 221 55.88 65.10 40.60
CA ALA A 221 55.50 64.16 41.65
C ALA A 221 54.05 63.67 41.47
N GLN A 222 53.11 64.57 41.21
CA GLN A 222 51.72 64.22 40.93
C GLN A 222 51.58 63.32 39.68
N GLU A 223 52.32 63.60 38.61
CA GLU A 223 52.34 62.76 37.40
C GLU A 223 52.97 61.38 37.65
N ARG A 224 53.96 61.28 38.55
CA ARG A 224 54.50 59.98 39.00
C ARG A 224 53.45 59.22 39.79
N ASP A 225 52.78 59.87 40.74
CA ASP A 225 51.71 59.23 41.52
C ASP A 225 50.55 58.76 40.61
N MET A 226 50.16 59.56 39.62
CA MET A 226 49.16 59.20 38.61
C MET A 226 49.63 58.05 37.71
N ARG A 227 50.90 58.04 37.30
CA ARG A 227 51.48 56.92 36.56
C ARG A 227 51.44 55.64 37.39
N ASP A 228 51.89 55.70 38.64
CA ASP A 228 51.92 54.56 39.54
C ASP A 228 50.49 54.04 39.82
N GLU A 229 49.49 54.93 39.87
CA GLU A 229 48.08 54.55 39.95
C GLU A 229 47.60 53.85 38.67
N LEU A 230 47.88 54.39 37.50
CA LEU A 230 47.53 53.78 36.21
C LEU A 230 48.26 52.46 35.98
N GLU A 231 49.52 52.34 36.40
CA GLU A 231 50.27 51.08 36.36
C GLU A 231 49.62 50.04 37.29
N ARG A 232 49.12 50.45 38.46
CA ARG A 232 48.37 49.57 39.37
C ARG A 232 47.02 49.17 38.80
N GLU A 233 46.27 50.10 38.22
CA GLU A 233 45.00 49.81 37.53
C GLU A 233 45.21 48.88 36.33
N LEU A 234 46.29 49.08 35.55
CA LEU A 234 46.65 48.21 34.44
C LEU A 234 47.03 46.81 34.93
N ALA A 235 47.82 46.70 36.00
CA ALA A 235 48.15 45.42 36.62
C ALA A 235 46.90 44.70 37.15
N ASN A 236 46.00 45.42 37.82
CA ASN A 236 44.71 44.89 38.28
C ASN A 236 43.82 44.45 37.11
N SER A 237 43.75 45.24 36.03
CA SER A 237 42.98 44.88 34.84
C SER A 237 43.55 43.63 34.16
N SER A 238 44.88 43.52 34.08
CA SER A 238 45.57 42.34 33.55
C SER A 238 45.29 41.10 34.41
N GLN A 239 45.29 41.25 35.73
CA GLN A 239 44.91 40.18 36.66
C GLN A 239 43.45 39.74 36.41
N ILE A 240 42.51 40.67 36.30
CA ILE A 240 41.10 40.35 36.02
C ILE A 240 40.95 39.65 34.66
N ILE A 241 41.67 40.10 33.63
CA ILE A 241 41.67 39.46 32.31
C ILE A 241 42.15 38.00 32.42
N THR A 242 43.28 37.75 33.08
CA THR A 242 43.78 36.37 33.25
C THR A 242 42.82 35.48 34.04
N GLU A 243 42.12 36.02 35.05
CA GLU A 243 41.08 35.28 35.78
C GLU A 243 39.88 34.93 34.88
N ARG A 244 39.45 35.87 34.03
CA ARG A 244 38.37 35.64 33.06
C ARG A 244 38.77 34.64 31.97
N GLU A 245 40.00 34.69 31.48
CA GLU A 245 40.54 33.72 30.52
C GLU A 245 40.58 32.31 31.11
N LEU A 246 40.91 32.17 32.39
CA LEU A 246 40.84 30.89 33.09
C LEU A 246 39.39 30.38 33.18
N GLN A 247 38.43 31.24 33.53
CA GLN A 247 37.00 30.88 33.56
C GLN A 247 36.48 30.46 32.18
N VAL A 248 36.86 31.18 31.12
CA VAL A 248 36.50 30.84 29.74
C VAL A 248 37.07 29.47 29.36
N SER A 249 38.32 29.19 29.71
CA SER A 249 38.96 27.89 29.46
C SER A 249 38.24 26.74 30.18
N GLN A 250 37.82 26.95 31.43
CA GLN A 250 37.04 25.97 32.19
C GLN A 250 35.65 25.72 31.58
N LEU A 251 34.96 26.78 31.18
CA LEU A 251 33.66 26.67 30.51
C LEU A 251 33.78 25.97 29.16
N GLN A 252 34.82 26.28 28.38
CA GLN A 252 35.10 25.59 27.12
C GLN A 252 35.36 24.10 27.34
N GLN A 253 36.15 23.71 28.35
CA GLN A 253 36.35 22.30 28.67
C GLN A 253 35.05 21.60 29.09
N ARG A 254 34.22 22.27 29.91
CA ARG A 254 32.91 21.74 30.30
C ARG A 254 31.99 21.58 29.10
N LEU A 255 31.98 22.53 28.18
CA LEU A 255 31.20 22.47 26.95
C LEU A 255 31.68 21.33 26.05
N HIS A 256 32.98 21.13 25.89
CA HIS A 256 33.52 19.98 25.14
C HIS A 256 33.16 18.62 25.78
N ARG A 257 33.15 18.52 27.12
CA ARG A 257 32.67 17.30 27.80
C ARG A 257 31.18 17.08 27.55
N LEU A 258 30.36 18.10 27.74
CA LEU A 258 28.92 18.01 27.47
C LEU A 258 28.62 17.67 26.01
N MET A 259 29.34 18.22 25.03
CA MET A 259 29.18 17.84 23.62
C MET A 259 29.54 16.37 23.37
N ARG A 260 30.55 15.84 24.06
CA ARG A 260 30.91 14.42 23.95
C ARG A 260 29.85 13.52 24.57
N ASP A 261 29.43 13.84 25.79
CA ASP A 261 28.39 13.09 26.51
C ASP A 261 27.05 13.15 25.76
N ASN A 262 26.72 14.30 25.13
CA ASN A 262 25.54 14.43 24.27
C ASN A 262 25.66 13.62 22.98
N ALA A 263 26.83 13.59 22.34
CA ALA A 263 27.06 12.76 21.14
C ALA A 263 27.01 11.25 21.47
N GLU A 264 27.37 10.85 22.69
CA GLU A 264 27.20 9.48 23.19
C GLU A 264 25.73 9.17 23.55
N GLN A 265 24.94 10.16 23.98
CA GLN A 265 23.49 10.03 24.18
C GLN A 265 22.67 10.04 22.88
N ASP A 266 23.12 10.76 21.84
CA ASP A 266 22.48 10.82 20.53
C ASP A 266 22.67 9.53 19.71
N GLN A 267 23.59 8.65 20.12
CA GLN A 267 23.61 7.28 19.62
C GLN A 267 22.45 6.52 20.25
N GLU A 268 21.37 6.32 19.49
CA GLU A 268 20.29 5.41 19.91
C GLU A 268 20.91 4.07 20.33
N PRO A 269 20.54 3.53 21.51
CA PRO A 269 21.13 2.28 21.97
C PRO A 269 20.81 1.21 20.93
N LYS A 270 21.82 0.44 20.51
CA LYS A 270 21.71 -0.58 19.45
C LYS A 270 20.53 -1.56 19.65
N GLU A 271 20.13 -1.79 20.90
CA GLU A 271 18.96 -2.58 21.26
C GLU A 271 17.63 -1.95 20.78
N LEU A 272 17.53 -0.61 20.83
CA LEU A 272 16.37 0.14 20.32
C LEU A 272 16.31 0.06 18.80
N GLU A 273 17.44 0.19 18.10
CA GLU A 273 17.52 0.03 16.64
C GLU A 273 17.14 -1.42 16.22
N GLU A 274 17.60 -2.43 16.96
CA GLU A 274 17.18 -3.82 16.75
C GLU A 274 15.68 -4.02 16.98
N LEU A 275 15.11 -3.40 18.02
CA LEU A 275 13.68 -3.48 18.30
C LEU A 275 12.84 -2.73 17.25
N GLN A 276 13.32 -1.59 16.76
CA GLN A 276 12.73 -0.87 15.64
C GLN A 276 12.73 -1.75 14.39
N ASN A 277 13.88 -2.35 14.03
CA ASN A 277 13.99 -3.28 12.89
C ASN A 277 13.06 -4.50 13.04
N LYS A 278 12.96 -5.08 14.24
CA LYS A 278 12.03 -6.18 14.53
C LYS A 278 10.58 -5.73 14.39
N ASN A 279 10.23 -4.54 14.89
CA ASN A 279 8.89 -3.96 14.74
C ASN A 279 8.55 -3.67 13.29
N GLU A 280 9.47 -3.15 12.48
CA GLU A 280 9.28 -2.97 11.05
C GLU A 280 9.07 -4.31 10.33
N GLY A 281 9.84 -5.33 10.70
CA GLY A 281 9.66 -6.70 10.18
C GLY A 281 8.29 -7.27 10.53
N LEU A 282 7.84 -7.08 11.77
CA LEU A 282 6.49 -7.48 12.20
C LEU A 282 5.40 -6.69 11.49
N LEU A 283 5.58 -5.38 11.27
CA LEU A 283 4.69 -4.54 10.49
C LEU A 283 4.57 -5.04 9.05
N LYS A 284 5.69 -5.34 8.37
CA LYS A 284 5.68 -5.90 7.01
C LYS A 284 4.94 -7.23 6.97
N ARG A 285 5.20 -8.12 7.94
CA ARG A 285 4.50 -9.41 8.06
C ARG A 285 3.01 -9.24 8.31
N LEU A 286 2.60 -8.27 9.13
CA LEU A 286 1.20 -7.94 9.37
C LEU A 286 0.51 -7.44 8.09
N HIS A 287 1.16 -6.55 7.34
CA HIS A 287 0.64 -6.08 6.05
C HIS A 287 0.47 -7.23 5.05
N GLU A 288 1.42 -8.15 4.99
CA GLU A 288 1.33 -9.34 4.14
C GLU A 288 0.16 -10.25 4.56
N VAL A 289 -0.04 -10.49 5.86
CA VAL A 289 -1.20 -11.27 6.37
C VAL A 289 -2.53 -10.56 6.06
N LEU A 290 -2.59 -9.23 6.19
CA LEU A 290 -3.77 -8.45 5.83
C LEU A 290 -4.08 -8.52 4.32
N LYS A 291 -3.04 -8.49 3.49
CA LYS A 291 -3.17 -8.69 2.04
C LYS A 291 -3.71 -10.09 1.73
N GLN A 292 -3.14 -11.12 2.33
CA GLN A 292 -3.61 -12.51 2.18
C GLN A 292 -5.06 -12.68 2.65
N TYR A 293 -5.45 -12.02 3.75
CA TYR A 293 -6.85 -12.00 4.21
C TYR A 293 -7.77 -11.34 3.19
N GLN A 294 -7.35 -10.23 2.59
CA GLN A 294 -8.12 -9.55 1.56
C GLN A 294 -8.26 -10.41 0.29
N ASP A 295 -7.20 -11.08 -0.15
CA ASP A 295 -7.21 -12.00 -1.29
C ASP A 295 -8.08 -13.23 -1.02
N LEU A 296 -8.06 -13.76 0.20
CA LEU A 296 -8.96 -14.83 0.62
C LEU A 296 -10.42 -14.36 0.66
N LYS A 297 -10.68 -13.12 1.08
CA LYS A 297 -12.02 -12.54 1.09
C LYS A 297 -12.56 -12.35 -0.32
N THR A 298 -11.74 -11.91 -1.28
CA THR A 298 -12.14 -11.78 -2.68
C THR A 298 -12.36 -13.16 -3.33
N ASN A 299 -11.47 -14.13 -3.08
CA ASN A 299 -11.63 -15.50 -3.56
C ASN A 299 -12.89 -16.17 -2.97
N LYS A 300 -13.14 -16.00 -1.67
CA LYS A 300 -14.38 -16.44 -1.02
C LYS A 300 -15.62 -15.86 -1.73
N GLY A 301 -15.62 -14.56 -2.01
CA GLY A 301 -16.73 -13.93 -2.73
C GLY A 301 -16.89 -14.44 -4.17
N GLN A 302 -15.80 -14.81 -4.86
CA GLN A 302 -15.86 -15.44 -6.18
C GLN A 302 -16.41 -16.86 -6.11
N MET A 303 -16.01 -17.64 -5.10
CA MET A 303 -16.55 -18.97 -4.88
C MET A 303 -18.04 -18.94 -4.51
N GLU A 304 -18.46 -18.00 -3.67
CA GLU A 304 -19.88 -17.78 -3.33
C GLU A 304 -20.70 -17.49 -4.60
N LYS A 305 -20.23 -16.60 -5.47
CA LYS A 305 -20.89 -16.34 -6.78
C LYS A 305 -20.97 -17.59 -7.65
N LYS A 306 -19.94 -18.44 -7.66
CA LYS A 306 -19.94 -19.69 -8.42
C LYS A 306 -20.91 -20.71 -7.84
N ILE A 307 -21.06 -20.74 -6.51
CA ILE A 307 -22.07 -21.55 -5.83
C ILE A 307 -23.47 -21.06 -6.22
N ASP A 308 -23.70 -19.74 -6.21
CA ASP A 308 -24.99 -19.16 -6.61
C ASP A 308 -25.34 -19.50 -8.06
N GLN A 309 -24.38 -19.39 -8.98
CA GLN A 309 -24.54 -19.78 -10.39
C GLN A 309 -24.90 -21.26 -10.54
N LEU A 310 -24.16 -22.15 -9.86
CA LEU A 310 -24.45 -23.59 -9.89
C LEU A 310 -25.81 -23.92 -9.26
N ALA A 311 -26.22 -23.18 -8.23
CA ALA A 311 -27.53 -23.33 -7.61
C ALA A 311 -28.66 -22.91 -8.56
N GLU A 312 -28.47 -21.82 -9.31
CA GLU A 312 -29.41 -21.37 -10.36
C GLU A 312 -29.50 -22.38 -11.51
N GLU A 313 -28.35 -22.85 -12.03
CA GLU A 313 -28.30 -23.88 -13.07
C GLU A 313 -29.01 -25.17 -12.61
N ASN A 314 -28.76 -25.61 -11.38
CA ASN A 314 -29.42 -26.78 -10.81
C ASN A 314 -30.94 -26.55 -10.64
N GLY A 315 -31.36 -25.33 -10.27
CA GLY A 315 -32.76 -24.92 -10.25
C GLY A 315 -33.40 -25.00 -11.64
N ASN A 316 -32.73 -24.49 -12.67
CA ASN A 316 -33.18 -24.54 -14.06
C ASN A 316 -33.30 -25.98 -14.57
N LEU A 317 -32.30 -26.81 -14.32
CA LEU A 317 -32.34 -28.24 -14.63
C LEU A 317 -33.49 -28.95 -13.89
N SER A 318 -33.73 -28.61 -12.63
CA SER A 318 -34.85 -29.16 -11.86
C SER A 318 -36.21 -28.75 -12.42
N VAL A 319 -36.36 -27.53 -12.94
CA VAL A 319 -37.56 -27.10 -13.66
C VAL A 319 -37.72 -27.88 -14.97
N GLN A 320 -36.66 -28.02 -15.77
CA GLN A 320 -36.70 -28.77 -17.02
C GLN A 320 -37.05 -30.25 -16.79
N ILE A 321 -36.48 -30.89 -15.77
CA ILE A 321 -36.80 -32.26 -15.39
C ILE A 321 -38.29 -32.38 -15.03
N ARG A 322 -38.82 -31.47 -14.21
CA ARG A 322 -40.25 -31.46 -13.86
C ARG A 322 -41.15 -31.29 -15.09
N ASP A 323 -40.76 -30.43 -16.03
CA ASP A 323 -41.50 -30.21 -17.28
C ASP A 323 -41.48 -31.47 -18.18
N VAL A 324 -40.33 -32.14 -18.28
CA VAL A 324 -40.23 -33.43 -19.00
C VAL A 324 -41.10 -34.50 -18.34
N PHE A 325 -41.12 -34.57 -17.00
CA PHE A 325 -42.03 -35.47 -16.29
C PHE A 325 -43.50 -35.14 -16.54
N ALA A 326 -43.87 -33.87 -16.55
CA ALA A 326 -45.24 -33.44 -16.85
C ALA A 326 -45.64 -33.83 -18.29
N ARG A 327 -44.76 -33.60 -19.27
CA ARG A 327 -44.95 -34.03 -20.66
C ARG A 327 -45.06 -35.55 -20.79
N LEU A 328 -44.23 -36.30 -20.07
CA LEU A 328 -44.29 -37.76 -20.04
C LEU A 328 -45.59 -38.27 -19.44
N SER A 329 -46.04 -37.72 -18.31
CA SER A 329 -47.31 -38.08 -17.69
C SER A 329 -48.49 -37.76 -18.61
N SER A 330 -48.49 -36.60 -19.27
CA SER A 330 -49.50 -36.25 -20.26
C SER A 330 -49.52 -37.22 -21.44
N ALA A 331 -48.35 -37.55 -22.00
CA ALA A 331 -48.24 -38.54 -23.07
C ALA A 331 -48.73 -39.92 -22.62
N GLN A 332 -48.40 -40.35 -21.40
CA GLN A 332 -48.86 -41.61 -20.83
C GLN A 332 -50.39 -41.65 -20.67
N THR A 333 -51.02 -40.55 -20.24
CA THR A 333 -52.49 -40.45 -20.19
C THR A 333 -53.13 -40.47 -21.57
N MET A 334 -52.56 -39.80 -22.57
CA MET A 334 -53.07 -39.84 -23.94
C MET A 334 -52.98 -41.23 -24.55
N VAL A 335 -51.87 -41.94 -24.32
CA VAL A 335 -51.72 -43.34 -24.75
C VAL A 335 -52.73 -44.26 -24.05
N GLY A 336 -52.98 -44.05 -22.76
CA GLY A 336 -54.02 -44.77 -22.02
C GLY A 336 -55.41 -44.57 -22.65
N ASN A 337 -55.81 -43.31 -22.89
CA ASN A 337 -57.09 -42.99 -23.50
C ASN A 337 -57.23 -43.58 -24.92
N LEU A 338 -56.19 -43.48 -25.75
CA LEU A 338 -56.20 -44.08 -27.10
C LEU A 338 -56.31 -45.61 -27.06
N SER A 339 -55.66 -46.25 -26.08
CA SER A 339 -55.79 -47.70 -25.86
C SER A 339 -57.22 -48.08 -25.46
N GLU A 340 -57.84 -47.31 -24.56
CA GLU A 340 -59.24 -47.52 -24.15
C GLU A 340 -60.21 -47.30 -25.33
N GLU A 341 -60.01 -46.24 -26.13
CA GLU A 341 -60.80 -45.99 -27.34
C GLU A 341 -60.63 -47.10 -28.39
N GLN A 342 -59.40 -47.63 -28.53
CA GLN A 342 -59.12 -48.76 -29.40
C GLN A 342 -59.85 -50.03 -28.92
N GLU A 343 -59.77 -50.36 -27.63
CA GLU A 343 -60.47 -51.51 -27.05
C GLU A 343 -61.99 -51.39 -27.19
N ALA A 344 -62.56 -50.20 -26.93
CA ALA A 344 -63.98 -49.94 -27.11
C ALA A 344 -64.42 -50.12 -28.56
N SER A 345 -63.68 -49.51 -29.50
CA SER A 345 -63.94 -49.64 -30.94
C SER A 345 -63.85 -51.10 -31.40
N GLN A 346 -62.83 -51.83 -30.92
CA GLN A 346 -62.68 -53.24 -31.23
C GLN A 346 -63.85 -54.07 -30.71
N ALA A 347 -64.29 -53.85 -29.47
CA ALA A 347 -65.43 -54.54 -28.88
C ALA A 347 -66.74 -54.26 -29.66
N GLU A 348 -66.95 -53.02 -30.10
CA GLU A 348 -68.10 -52.66 -30.95
C GLU A 348 -68.07 -53.37 -32.30
N TRP A 349 -66.91 -53.40 -32.97
CA TRP A 349 -66.73 -54.12 -34.23
C TRP A 349 -66.94 -55.63 -34.08
N GLU A 350 -66.42 -56.23 -33.02
CA GLU A 350 -66.61 -57.65 -32.71
C GLU A 350 -68.10 -57.95 -32.45
N SER A 351 -68.79 -57.12 -31.66
CA SER A 351 -70.23 -57.24 -31.43
C SER A 351 -71.03 -57.13 -32.75
N LYS A 352 -70.70 -56.17 -33.61
CA LYS A 352 -71.36 -55.99 -34.90
C LYS A 352 -71.11 -57.18 -35.83
N LYS A 353 -69.89 -57.69 -35.86
CA LYS A 353 -69.54 -58.90 -36.61
C LYS A 353 -70.35 -60.10 -36.12
N MET A 354 -70.38 -60.34 -34.81
CA MET A 354 -71.16 -61.44 -34.21
C MET A 354 -72.65 -61.32 -34.54
N PHE A 355 -73.20 -60.10 -34.51
CA PHE A 355 -74.59 -59.84 -34.89
C PHE A 355 -74.85 -60.19 -36.37
N LEU A 356 -73.99 -59.72 -37.28
CA LEU A 356 -74.13 -60.00 -38.71
C LEU A 356 -73.94 -61.49 -39.02
N GLU A 357 -73.02 -62.19 -38.35
CA GLU A 357 -72.85 -63.63 -38.46
C GLU A 357 -74.09 -64.39 -37.99
N ALA A 358 -74.72 -63.97 -36.89
CA ALA A 358 -75.98 -64.55 -36.41
C ALA A 358 -77.14 -64.30 -37.37
N GLU A 359 -77.25 -63.09 -37.93
CA GLU A 359 -78.25 -62.74 -38.92
C GLU A 359 -78.07 -63.52 -40.23
N LEU A 360 -76.82 -63.70 -40.69
CA LEU A 360 -76.49 -64.52 -41.84
C LEU A 360 -76.88 -65.99 -41.59
N CYS A 361 -76.52 -66.57 -40.44
CA CYS A 361 -76.91 -67.94 -40.09
C CYS A 361 -78.43 -68.13 -40.09
N ARG A 362 -79.18 -67.14 -39.58
CA ARG A 362 -80.64 -67.14 -39.61
C ARG A 362 -81.19 -67.05 -41.04
N ALA A 363 -80.66 -66.16 -41.87
CA ALA A 363 -81.08 -66.06 -43.26
C ALA A 363 -80.77 -67.34 -44.06
N VAL A 364 -79.66 -68.01 -43.76
CA VAL A 364 -79.30 -69.30 -44.35
C VAL A 364 -80.29 -70.39 -43.96
N SER A 365 -80.67 -70.49 -42.68
CA SER A 365 -81.66 -71.48 -42.24
C SER A 365 -83.07 -71.20 -42.80
N GLU A 366 -83.48 -69.94 -42.90
CA GLU A 366 -84.72 -69.53 -43.56
C GLU A 366 -84.70 -69.90 -45.05
N LYS A 367 -83.58 -69.66 -45.75
CA LYS A 367 -83.38 -70.07 -47.15
C LYS A 367 -83.47 -71.60 -47.31
N GLU A 368 -82.88 -72.37 -46.41
CA GLU A 368 -82.95 -73.83 -46.42
C GLU A 368 -84.41 -74.31 -46.27
N CYS A 369 -85.15 -73.77 -45.29
CA CYS A 369 -86.57 -74.09 -45.10
C CYS A 369 -87.43 -73.72 -46.33
N LEU A 370 -87.21 -72.55 -46.93
CA LEU A 370 -87.88 -72.16 -48.17
C LEU A 370 -87.51 -73.05 -49.35
N SER A 371 -86.25 -73.50 -49.44
CA SER A 371 -85.80 -74.45 -50.46
C SER A 371 -86.51 -75.80 -50.30
N GLU A 372 -86.65 -76.30 -49.07
CA GLU A 372 -87.45 -77.50 -48.77
C GLU A 372 -88.92 -77.29 -49.18
N GLN A 373 -89.50 -76.13 -48.84
CA GLN A 373 -90.87 -75.80 -49.24
C GLN A 373 -91.04 -75.75 -50.77
N ILE A 374 -90.07 -75.18 -51.50
CA ILE A 374 -90.05 -75.18 -52.96
C ILE A 374 -90.00 -76.61 -53.50
N GLN A 375 -89.16 -77.49 -52.96
CA GLN A 375 -89.09 -78.90 -53.37
C GLN A 375 -90.43 -79.62 -53.14
N ILE A 376 -91.07 -79.39 -52.00
CA ILE A 376 -92.42 -79.93 -51.71
C ILE A 376 -93.43 -79.41 -52.73
N LEU A 377 -93.43 -78.11 -53.02
CA LEU A 377 -94.32 -77.50 -54.00
C LEU A 377 -94.06 -78.02 -55.42
N GLN A 378 -92.80 -78.20 -55.82
CA GLN A 378 -92.46 -78.83 -57.10
C GLN A 378 -92.97 -80.26 -57.19
N GLY A 379 -92.86 -81.05 -56.11
CA GLY A 379 -93.44 -82.40 -56.03
C GLY A 379 -94.96 -82.38 -56.17
N LYS A 380 -95.65 -81.45 -55.49
CA LYS A 380 -97.10 -81.25 -55.62
C LYS A 380 -97.48 -80.81 -57.03
N ILE A 381 -96.75 -79.88 -57.64
CA ILE A 381 -96.97 -79.44 -59.02
C ILE A 381 -96.82 -80.63 -59.96
N SER A 382 -95.79 -81.47 -59.81
CA SER A 382 -95.66 -82.67 -60.65
C SER A 382 -96.87 -83.61 -60.54
N ILE A 383 -97.42 -83.81 -59.33
CA ILE A 383 -98.63 -84.61 -59.11
C ILE A 383 -99.85 -83.93 -59.76
N LEU A 384 -100.02 -82.63 -59.54
CA LEU A 384 -101.10 -81.84 -60.11
C LEU A 384 -101.00 -81.76 -61.64
N GLU A 385 -99.80 -81.70 -62.22
CA GLU A 385 -99.58 -81.76 -63.66
C GLU A 385 -99.94 -83.15 -64.21
N ASP A 386 -99.70 -84.22 -63.47
CA ASP A 386 -100.15 -85.57 -63.84
C ASP A 386 -101.68 -85.71 -63.70
N GLU A 387 -102.30 -85.09 -62.70
CA GLU A 387 -103.75 -84.97 -62.56
C GLU A 387 -104.36 -84.05 -63.62
N LEU A 388 -103.67 -82.98 -64.03
CA LEU A 388 -104.11 -82.04 -65.05
C LEU A 388 -103.90 -82.60 -66.45
N LYS A 389 -102.90 -83.47 -66.68
CA LYS A 389 -102.86 -84.34 -67.88
C LYS A 389 -104.06 -85.29 -67.91
N LYS A 390 -104.54 -85.78 -66.75
CA LYS A 390 -105.78 -86.57 -66.63
C LYS A 390 -107.04 -85.70 -66.74
N ALA A 391 -107.01 -84.43 -66.36
CA ALA A 391 -108.13 -83.50 -66.46
C ALA A 391 -108.22 -82.82 -67.84
N ARG A 392 -107.10 -82.68 -68.56
CA ARG A 392 -107.03 -82.15 -69.95
C ARG A 392 -107.73 -83.04 -70.98
N THR A 393 -108.19 -84.24 -70.60
CA THR A 393 -109.15 -85.03 -71.39
C THR A 393 -110.61 -84.59 -71.20
N GLN A 394 -110.90 -83.62 -70.34
CA GLN A 394 -112.23 -83.10 -70.08
C GLN A 394 -112.24 -81.57 -69.96
N GLU A 395 -112.69 -80.98 -71.06
CA GLU A 395 -113.41 -79.70 -71.23
C GLU A 395 -112.83 -78.37 -70.73
N GLN A 396 -112.88 -77.42 -71.67
CA GLN A 396 -112.66 -75.98 -71.51
C GLN A 396 -113.92 -75.30 -70.94
N GLY A 397 -113.71 -74.23 -70.17
CA GLY A 397 -114.75 -73.23 -69.85
C GLY A 397 -114.22 -72.27 -68.79
N GLU A 398 -113.67 -71.13 -69.18
CA GLU A 398 -114.34 -69.82 -69.32
C GLU A 398 -114.05 -68.88 -68.14
N VAL A 399 -112.96 -68.13 -68.30
CA VAL A 399 -112.82 -66.67 -68.14
C VAL A 399 -113.61 -66.00 -66.98
N LEU A 400 -113.20 -66.30 -65.74
CA LEU A 400 -113.26 -65.36 -64.61
C LEU A 400 -111.86 -64.97 -64.09
N GLY A 401 -110.82 -65.72 -64.48
CA GLY A 401 -109.42 -65.48 -64.11
C GLY A 401 -108.86 -64.13 -64.60
N PRO A 402 -109.03 -63.74 -65.88
CA PRO A 402 -108.37 -62.54 -66.40
C PRO A 402 -108.78 -61.22 -65.72
N ILE A 403 -110.00 -61.14 -65.18
CA ILE A 403 -110.49 -59.92 -64.51
C ILE A 403 -109.94 -59.81 -63.08
N MET A 404 -109.93 -60.91 -62.31
CA MET A 404 -109.29 -60.94 -60.99
C MET A 404 -107.76 -60.80 -61.09
N GLU A 405 -107.17 -61.33 -62.16
CA GLU A 405 -105.76 -61.13 -62.47
C GLU A 405 -105.44 -59.66 -62.75
N TRP A 406 -106.31 -58.95 -63.46
CA TRP A 406 -106.18 -57.51 -63.73
C TRP A 406 -106.30 -56.68 -62.44
N GLU A 407 -107.26 -56.98 -61.56
CA GLU A 407 -107.40 -56.29 -60.27
C GLU A 407 -106.19 -56.54 -59.35
N ARG A 408 -105.68 -57.78 -59.30
CA ARG A 408 -104.43 -58.11 -58.60
C ARG A 408 -103.24 -57.37 -59.20
N LEU A 409 -103.15 -57.29 -60.53
CA LEU A 409 -102.08 -56.54 -61.20
C LEU A 409 -102.18 -55.04 -60.88
N ASN A 410 -103.39 -54.48 -60.83
CA ASN A 410 -103.61 -53.08 -60.50
C ASN A 410 -103.22 -52.77 -59.05
N HIS A 411 -103.52 -53.67 -58.10
CA HIS A 411 -103.04 -53.56 -56.73
C HIS A 411 -101.52 -53.65 -56.64
N GLN A 412 -100.88 -54.56 -57.38
CA GLN A 412 -99.42 -54.67 -57.46
C GLN A 412 -98.78 -53.43 -58.07
N VAL A 413 -99.40 -52.82 -59.11
CA VAL A 413 -98.93 -51.57 -59.68
C VAL A 413 -99.01 -50.44 -58.66
N ALA A 414 -100.08 -50.35 -57.87
CA ALA A 414 -100.21 -49.35 -56.81
C ALA A 414 -99.16 -49.54 -55.70
N GLU A 415 -98.93 -50.79 -55.27
CA GLU A 415 -97.91 -51.13 -54.26
C GLU A 415 -96.48 -50.88 -54.76
N LEU A 416 -96.21 -51.17 -56.03
CA LEU A 416 -94.92 -50.84 -56.66
C LEU A 416 -94.74 -49.33 -56.79
N THR A 417 -95.81 -48.58 -57.08
CA THR A 417 -95.77 -47.12 -57.18
C THR A 417 -95.47 -46.49 -55.81
N SER A 418 -96.06 -46.99 -54.72
CA SER A 418 -95.75 -46.50 -53.37
C SER A 418 -94.31 -46.84 -52.97
N LYS A 419 -93.84 -48.07 -53.25
CA LYS A 419 -92.43 -48.46 -53.04
C LYS A 419 -91.47 -47.60 -53.86
N LEU A 420 -91.81 -47.26 -55.10
CA LEU A 420 -91.01 -46.35 -55.94
C LEU A 420 -90.91 -44.96 -55.30
N SER A 421 -92.02 -44.41 -54.79
CA SER A 421 -92.01 -43.11 -54.11
C SER A 421 -91.18 -43.11 -52.82
N GLN A 422 -91.25 -44.19 -52.03
CA GLN A 422 -90.44 -44.36 -50.81
C GLN A 422 -88.95 -44.46 -51.16
N LEU A 423 -88.59 -45.25 -52.17
CA LEU A 423 -87.22 -45.36 -52.65
C LEU A 423 -86.71 -44.01 -53.17
N GLN A 424 -87.55 -43.25 -53.88
CA GLN A 424 -87.20 -41.92 -54.37
C GLN A 424 -86.88 -40.95 -53.22
N GLU A 425 -87.66 -40.98 -52.14
CA GLU A 425 -87.40 -40.16 -50.94
C GLU A 425 -86.10 -40.57 -50.24
N THR A 426 -85.84 -41.88 -50.11
CA THR A 426 -84.56 -42.36 -49.54
C THR A 426 -83.35 -41.98 -50.40
N ILE A 427 -83.47 -41.96 -51.73
CA ILE A 427 -82.39 -41.53 -52.63
C ILE A 427 -82.09 -40.04 -52.40
N ILE A 428 -83.11 -39.19 -52.31
CA ILE A 428 -82.93 -37.75 -52.06
C ILE A 428 -82.25 -37.51 -50.71
N GLN A 429 -82.64 -38.25 -49.66
CA GLN A 429 -82.00 -38.17 -48.34
C GLN A 429 -80.51 -38.57 -48.40
N LEU A 430 -80.19 -39.70 -49.06
CA LEU A 430 -78.81 -40.16 -49.23
C LEU A 430 -77.97 -39.21 -50.08
N GLU A 431 -78.55 -38.59 -51.10
CA GLU A 431 -77.87 -37.56 -51.91
C GLU A 431 -77.56 -36.31 -51.08
N GLN A 432 -78.46 -35.91 -50.18
CA GLN A 432 -78.23 -34.79 -49.26
C GLN A 432 -77.14 -35.14 -48.24
N GLU A 433 -77.22 -36.29 -47.57
CA GLU A 433 -76.20 -36.75 -46.62
C GLU A 433 -74.81 -36.86 -47.28
N LYS A 434 -74.74 -37.38 -48.51
CA LYS A 434 -73.51 -37.40 -49.29
C LYS A 434 -72.96 -36.00 -49.52
N GLY A 435 -73.81 -35.04 -49.86
CA GLY A 435 -73.43 -33.63 -50.03
C GLY A 435 -72.85 -33.04 -48.74
N GLU A 436 -73.53 -33.25 -47.61
CA GLU A 436 -73.10 -32.77 -46.29
C GLU A 436 -71.74 -33.37 -45.89
N ILE A 437 -71.57 -34.69 -46.02
CA ILE A 437 -70.30 -35.39 -45.75
C ILE A 437 -69.18 -34.85 -46.65
N GLN A 438 -69.45 -34.62 -47.93
CA GLN A 438 -68.46 -34.12 -48.86
C GLN A 438 -68.00 -32.70 -48.52
N THR A 439 -68.91 -31.81 -48.14
CA THR A 439 -68.55 -30.45 -47.67
C THR A 439 -67.76 -30.48 -46.36
N HIS A 440 -68.10 -31.40 -45.44
CA HIS A 440 -67.37 -31.58 -44.19
C HIS A 440 -65.93 -32.07 -44.45
N HIS A 441 -65.75 -33.07 -45.32
CA HIS A 441 -64.42 -33.55 -45.71
C HIS A 441 -63.57 -32.46 -46.40
N GLU A 442 -64.16 -31.63 -47.26
CA GLU A 442 -63.45 -30.51 -47.89
C GLU A 442 -63.03 -29.45 -46.87
N ALA A 443 -63.85 -29.20 -45.84
CA ALA A 443 -63.49 -28.29 -44.76
C ALA A 443 -62.34 -28.83 -43.90
N GLU A 444 -62.38 -30.11 -43.50
CA GLU A 444 -61.30 -30.75 -42.75
C GLU A 444 -60.00 -30.79 -43.56
N ARG A 445 -60.06 -31.10 -44.86
CA ARG A 445 -58.90 -31.08 -45.74
C ARG A 445 -58.23 -29.70 -45.77
N LYS A 446 -59.01 -28.62 -45.87
CA LYS A 446 -58.48 -27.25 -45.84
C LYS A 446 -57.83 -26.90 -44.50
N LYS A 447 -58.40 -27.37 -43.38
CA LYS A 447 -57.79 -27.19 -42.06
C LYS A 447 -56.43 -27.88 -41.99
N PHE A 448 -56.35 -29.15 -42.40
CA PHE A 448 -55.08 -29.88 -42.44
C PHE A 448 -54.06 -29.24 -43.37
N GLU A 449 -54.47 -28.78 -44.56
CA GLU A 449 -53.59 -28.05 -45.48
C GLU A 449 -53.06 -26.76 -44.85
N SER A 450 -53.92 -26.00 -44.14
CA SER A 450 -53.50 -24.79 -43.43
C SER A 450 -52.51 -25.08 -42.30
N GLU A 451 -52.76 -26.11 -41.49
CA GLU A 451 -51.87 -26.52 -40.39
C GLU A 451 -50.53 -27.05 -40.91
N THR A 452 -50.56 -27.82 -42.00
CA THR A 452 -49.34 -28.32 -42.66
C THR A 452 -48.49 -27.15 -43.16
N SER A 453 -49.13 -26.14 -43.78
CA SER A 453 -48.41 -24.94 -44.24
C SER A 453 -47.83 -24.11 -43.08
N HIS A 454 -48.56 -24.01 -41.96
CA HIS A 454 -48.10 -23.31 -40.76
C HIS A 454 -46.90 -24.01 -40.12
N LEU A 455 -46.97 -25.33 -39.95
CA LEU A 455 -45.86 -26.14 -39.43
C LEU A 455 -44.63 -26.05 -40.33
N GLN A 456 -44.81 -26.04 -41.65
CA GLN A 456 -43.72 -25.88 -42.60
C GLN A 456 -43.06 -24.48 -42.51
N GLY A 457 -43.85 -23.44 -42.24
CA GLY A 457 -43.36 -22.10 -41.92
C GLY A 457 -42.50 -22.09 -40.65
N LEU A 458 -43.03 -22.66 -39.55
CA LEU A 458 -42.32 -22.76 -38.27
C LEU A 458 -41.01 -23.56 -38.39
N ILE A 459 -41.01 -24.66 -39.13
CA ILE A 459 -39.79 -25.44 -39.41
C ILE A 459 -38.76 -24.58 -40.14
N SER A 460 -39.19 -23.78 -41.12
CA SER A 460 -38.29 -22.90 -41.87
C SER A 460 -37.69 -21.80 -40.98
N GLU A 461 -38.49 -21.20 -40.09
CA GLU A 461 -38.04 -20.22 -39.10
C GLU A 461 -37.05 -20.83 -38.09
N LEU A 462 -37.34 -22.02 -37.58
CA LEU A 462 -36.44 -22.75 -36.68
C LEU A 462 -35.13 -23.12 -37.38
N GLN A 463 -35.17 -23.53 -38.65
CA GLN A 463 -33.96 -23.79 -39.44
C GLN A 463 -33.14 -22.51 -39.63
N HIS A 464 -33.78 -21.37 -39.92
CA HIS A 464 -33.08 -20.10 -40.07
C HIS A 464 -32.41 -19.65 -38.77
N THR A 465 -33.14 -19.70 -37.65
CA THR A 465 -32.59 -19.34 -36.33
C THR A 465 -31.45 -20.28 -35.90
N LEU A 466 -31.53 -21.58 -36.20
CA LEU A 466 -30.42 -22.51 -35.99
C LEU A 466 -29.19 -22.17 -36.84
N CYS A 467 -29.38 -21.76 -38.09
CA CYS A 467 -28.29 -21.28 -38.95
C CYS A 467 -27.64 -20.01 -38.38
N ASP A 468 -28.43 -19.04 -37.93
CA ASP A 468 -27.93 -17.79 -37.36
C ASP A 468 -27.17 -18.04 -36.05
N LEU A 469 -27.72 -18.87 -35.17
CA LEU A 469 -27.05 -19.28 -33.93
C LEU A 469 -25.74 -20.02 -34.22
N ARG A 470 -25.71 -20.88 -35.25
CA ARG A 470 -24.49 -21.57 -35.65
C ARG A 470 -23.42 -20.59 -36.15
N LEU A 471 -23.79 -19.63 -36.99
CA LEU A 471 -22.86 -18.60 -37.47
C LEU A 471 -22.35 -17.72 -36.32
N GLY A 472 -23.24 -17.34 -35.39
CA GLY A 472 -22.84 -16.61 -34.17
C GLY A 472 -21.86 -17.40 -33.30
N ARG A 473 -22.10 -18.70 -33.11
CA ARG A 473 -21.19 -19.59 -32.37
C ARG A 473 -19.83 -19.70 -33.04
N GLU A 474 -19.79 -19.93 -34.36
CA GLU A 474 -18.55 -20.03 -35.12
C GLU A 474 -17.75 -18.70 -35.07
N GLY A 475 -18.43 -17.55 -35.12
CA GLY A 475 -17.80 -16.24 -34.93
C GLY A 475 -17.19 -16.06 -33.54
N LEU A 476 -17.92 -16.41 -32.48
CA LEU A 476 -17.41 -16.35 -31.11
C LEU A 476 -16.22 -17.30 -30.90
N GLU A 477 -16.30 -18.54 -31.40
CA GLU A 477 -15.18 -19.49 -31.34
C GLU A 477 -13.93 -18.95 -32.05
N GLN A 478 -14.10 -18.29 -33.20
CA GLN A 478 -12.99 -17.70 -33.92
C GLN A 478 -12.34 -16.56 -33.12
N THR A 479 -13.13 -15.63 -32.57
CA THR A 479 -12.60 -14.55 -31.72
C THR A 479 -11.90 -15.09 -30.46
N PHE A 480 -12.43 -16.16 -29.88
CA PHE A 480 -11.80 -16.83 -28.74
C PHE A 480 -10.45 -17.45 -29.12
N ARG A 481 -10.37 -18.14 -30.27
CA ARG A 481 -9.09 -18.70 -30.77
C ARG A 481 -8.06 -17.61 -31.04
N GLU A 482 -8.47 -16.48 -31.62
CA GLU A 482 -7.59 -15.33 -31.85
C GLU A 482 -7.07 -14.76 -30.53
N GLN A 483 -7.94 -14.55 -29.54
CA GLN A 483 -7.53 -14.10 -28.21
C GLN A 483 -6.58 -15.10 -27.55
N GLN A 484 -6.89 -16.40 -27.61
CA GLN A 484 -6.02 -17.45 -27.07
C GLN A 484 -4.64 -17.43 -27.74
N ALA A 485 -4.56 -17.30 -29.06
CA ALA A 485 -3.31 -17.18 -29.79
C ALA A 485 -2.50 -15.95 -29.36
N THR A 486 -3.14 -14.78 -29.20
CA THR A 486 -2.44 -13.56 -28.74
C THR A 486 -1.89 -13.69 -27.33
N MET A 487 -2.66 -14.26 -26.40
CA MET A 487 -2.21 -14.49 -25.02
C MET A 487 -1.07 -15.52 -24.96
N THR A 488 -1.13 -16.54 -25.81
CA THR A 488 -0.09 -17.57 -25.91
C THR A 488 1.22 -16.95 -26.43
N ALA A 489 1.15 -16.11 -27.47
CA ALA A 489 2.31 -15.37 -27.97
C ALA A 489 2.90 -14.40 -26.93
N GLN A 490 2.06 -13.75 -26.10
CA GLN A 490 2.54 -12.91 -24.98
C GLN A 490 3.26 -13.73 -23.91
N ILE A 491 2.72 -14.90 -23.54
CA ILE A 491 3.37 -15.81 -22.59
C ILE A 491 4.71 -16.30 -23.14
N GLU A 492 4.77 -16.66 -24.43
CA GLU A 492 6.02 -17.07 -25.08
C GLU A 492 7.05 -15.93 -25.09
N ALA A 493 6.64 -14.71 -25.40
CA ALA A 493 7.52 -13.54 -25.37
C ALA A 493 8.08 -13.27 -23.96
N LEU A 494 7.22 -13.31 -22.94
CA LEU A 494 7.65 -13.14 -21.54
C LEU A 494 8.55 -14.29 -21.09
N ASN A 495 8.30 -15.52 -21.52
CA ASN A 495 9.18 -16.66 -21.23
C ASN A 495 10.58 -16.45 -21.84
N VAL A 496 10.67 -15.93 -23.06
CA VAL A 496 11.96 -15.57 -23.68
C VAL A 496 12.67 -14.44 -22.91
N GLU A 497 11.92 -13.46 -22.40
CA GLU A 497 12.50 -12.41 -21.56
C GLU A 497 13.01 -12.97 -20.22
N ILE A 498 12.25 -13.86 -19.57
CA ILE A 498 12.66 -14.54 -18.34
C ILE A 498 13.92 -15.36 -18.54
N THR A 499 14.04 -16.11 -19.65
CA THR A 499 15.24 -16.91 -19.93
C THR A 499 16.45 -16.01 -20.18
N CYS A 500 16.29 -14.90 -20.91
CA CYS A 500 17.35 -13.92 -21.13
C CYS A 500 17.81 -13.26 -19.83
N LEU A 501 16.87 -12.85 -18.97
CA LEU A 501 17.19 -12.29 -17.66
C LEU A 501 17.88 -13.31 -16.76
N SER A 502 17.44 -14.56 -16.80
CA SER A 502 18.08 -15.66 -16.04
C SER A 502 19.52 -15.90 -16.51
N GLU A 503 19.79 -15.86 -17.81
CA GLU A 503 21.14 -15.93 -18.35
C GLU A 503 22.00 -14.75 -17.91
N ILE A 504 21.47 -13.52 -17.91
CA ILE A 504 22.18 -12.34 -17.43
C ILE A 504 22.51 -12.47 -15.93
N ILE A 505 21.56 -12.91 -15.11
CA ILE A 505 21.78 -13.16 -13.68
C ILE A 505 22.89 -14.20 -13.49
N HIS A 506 22.82 -15.31 -14.22
CA HIS A 506 23.84 -16.36 -14.14
C HIS A 506 25.23 -15.84 -14.53
N GLN A 507 25.34 -15.04 -15.61
CA GLN A 507 26.59 -14.40 -16.00
C GLN A 507 27.13 -13.47 -14.90
N LYS A 508 26.25 -12.72 -14.22
CA LYS A 508 26.64 -11.85 -13.10
C LYS A 508 27.08 -12.64 -11.87
N GLU A 509 26.42 -13.74 -11.55
CA GLU A 509 26.83 -14.63 -10.45
C GLU A 509 28.21 -15.24 -10.69
N VAL A 510 28.50 -15.69 -11.92
CA VAL A 510 29.83 -16.17 -12.29
C VAL A 510 30.86 -15.05 -12.14
N ALA A 511 30.58 -13.85 -12.65
CA ALA A 511 31.48 -12.70 -12.51
C ALA A 511 31.73 -12.33 -11.03
N MET A 512 30.69 -12.27 -10.20
CA MET A 512 30.84 -12.02 -8.76
C MET A 512 31.67 -13.10 -8.06
N SER A 513 31.46 -14.37 -8.42
CA SER A 513 32.24 -15.48 -7.87
C SER A 513 33.73 -15.36 -8.23
N THR A 514 34.04 -15.01 -9.49
CA THR A 514 35.44 -14.78 -9.91
C THR A 514 36.09 -13.58 -9.20
N LEU A 515 35.36 -12.47 -9.04
CA LEU A 515 35.86 -11.30 -8.30
C LEU A 515 36.06 -11.61 -6.81
N SER A 516 35.15 -12.38 -6.20
CA SER A 516 35.30 -12.82 -4.80
C SER A 516 36.53 -13.70 -4.63
N GLN A 517 36.83 -14.58 -5.60
CA GLN A 517 38.03 -15.40 -5.58
C GLN A 517 39.28 -14.51 -5.69
N GLN A 518 39.31 -13.57 -6.63
CA GLN A 518 40.42 -12.61 -6.77
C GLN A 518 40.64 -11.79 -5.50
N MET A 519 39.56 -11.34 -4.85
CA MET A 519 39.65 -10.61 -3.59
C MET A 519 40.26 -11.49 -2.47
N ALA A 520 39.87 -12.76 -2.38
CA ALA A 520 40.44 -13.69 -1.41
C ALA A 520 41.93 -13.97 -1.67
N GLU A 521 42.33 -14.09 -2.94
CA GLU A 521 43.73 -14.23 -3.35
C GLU A 521 44.54 -12.99 -2.98
N GLU A 522 44.05 -11.79 -3.28
CA GLU A 522 44.66 -10.51 -2.90
C GLU A 522 44.76 -10.33 -1.37
N GLN A 523 43.73 -10.72 -0.62
CA GLN A 523 43.78 -10.72 0.84
C GLN A 523 44.84 -11.68 1.37
N SER A 524 44.94 -12.89 0.81
CA SER A 524 46.00 -13.84 1.16
C SER A 524 47.40 -13.28 0.85
N GLN A 525 47.57 -12.64 -0.31
CA GLN A 525 48.82 -11.98 -0.69
C GLN A 525 49.17 -10.82 0.25
N ARG A 526 48.19 -9.96 0.59
CA ARG A 526 48.35 -8.89 1.59
C ARG A 526 48.72 -9.46 2.96
N GLY A 527 48.12 -10.56 3.38
CA GLY A 527 48.47 -11.25 4.63
C GLY A 527 49.93 -11.69 4.65
N LYS A 528 50.40 -12.34 3.58
CA LYS A 528 51.81 -12.74 3.43
C LYS A 528 52.75 -11.53 3.44
N LEU A 529 52.39 -10.45 2.75
CA LEU A 529 53.21 -9.22 2.74
C LEU A 529 53.28 -8.58 4.12
N LYS A 530 52.15 -8.59 4.86
CA LYS A 530 52.09 -8.09 6.23
C LYS A 530 52.98 -8.92 7.16
N GLU A 531 52.95 -10.25 7.06
CA GLU A 531 53.87 -11.12 7.82
C GLU A 531 55.35 -10.84 7.50
N VAL A 532 55.69 -10.60 6.23
CA VAL A 532 57.05 -10.23 5.83
C VAL A 532 57.43 -8.87 6.42
N MET A 533 56.53 -7.89 6.38
CA MET A 533 56.75 -6.59 7.02
C MET A 533 56.93 -6.72 8.53
N GLU A 534 56.11 -7.50 9.22
CA GLU A 534 56.22 -7.74 10.67
C GLU A 534 57.55 -8.43 11.02
N LYS A 535 57.99 -9.43 10.24
CA LYS A 535 59.30 -10.07 10.42
C LYS A 535 60.44 -9.08 10.19
N GLN A 536 60.35 -8.23 9.17
CA GLN A 536 61.36 -7.21 8.89
C GLN A 536 61.40 -6.16 10.00
N GLU A 537 60.25 -5.73 10.50
CA GLU A 537 60.13 -4.80 11.62
C GLU A 537 60.73 -5.41 12.88
N GLN A 538 60.50 -6.70 13.15
CA GLN A 538 61.10 -7.41 14.28
C GLN A 538 62.64 -7.47 14.15
N ILE A 539 63.17 -7.81 12.97
CA ILE A 539 64.62 -7.78 12.71
C ILE A 539 65.17 -6.36 12.90
N ASN A 540 64.47 -5.34 12.41
CA ASN A 540 64.85 -3.94 12.60
C ASN A 540 64.84 -3.57 14.10
N GLN A 541 63.84 -4.00 14.87
CA GLN A 541 63.79 -3.78 16.31
C GLN A 541 64.93 -4.50 17.04
N GLU A 542 65.23 -5.75 16.69
CA GLU A 542 66.34 -6.52 17.27
C GLU A 542 67.70 -5.87 16.94
N THR A 543 67.90 -5.39 15.71
CA THR A 543 69.12 -4.66 15.32
C THR A 543 69.23 -3.31 16.03
N ILE A 544 68.14 -2.55 16.16
CA ILE A 544 68.10 -1.32 16.96
C ILE A 544 68.42 -1.62 18.41
N GLN A 545 67.82 -2.65 19.02
CA GLN A 545 68.12 -3.06 20.39
C GLN A 545 69.58 -3.47 20.55
N GLY A 546 70.14 -4.25 19.63
CA GLY A 546 71.55 -4.62 19.63
C GLY A 546 72.48 -3.41 19.48
N LEU A 547 72.13 -2.44 18.65
CA LEU A 547 72.86 -1.17 18.52
C LEU A 547 72.74 -0.32 19.78
N SER A 548 71.54 -0.19 20.37
CA SER A 548 71.33 0.51 21.64
C SER A 548 72.15 -0.13 22.76
N GLN A 549 72.14 -1.46 22.88
CA GLN A 549 73.01 -2.16 23.82
C GLN A 549 74.48 -1.83 23.58
N ARG A 550 74.98 -1.84 22.33
CA ARG A 550 76.37 -1.46 22.04
C ARG A 550 76.65 -0.01 22.42
N VAL A 551 75.72 0.91 22.17
CA VAL A 551 75.83 2.32 22.57
C VAL A 551 75.87 2.45 24.10
N ASP A 552 75.03 1.72 24.84
CA ASP A 552 75.03 1.71 26.30
C ASP A 552 76.33 1.09 26.86
N HIS A 553 76.83 0.02 26.25
CA HIS A 553 78.13 -0.58 26.61
C HIS A 553 79.28 0.40 26.34
N LEU A 554 79.25 1.12 25.21
CA LEU A 554 80.23 2.17 24.93
C LEU A 554 80.08 3.35 25.89
N GLY A 555 78.87 3.76 26.23
CA GLY A 555 78.59 4.83 27.18
C GLY A 555 79.05 4.50 28.59
N THR A 556 78.85 3.25 29.05
CA THR A 556 79.36 2.77 30.35
C THR A 556 80.87 2.61 30.35
N ALA A 557 81.48 2.10 29.27
CA ALA A 557 82.93 2.05 29.11
C ALA A 557 83.55 3.46 29.07
N LEU A 558 82.89 4.41 28.42
CA LEU A 558 83.33 5.80 28.34
C LEU A 558 83.23 6.48 29.71
N LYS A 559 82.13 6.28 30.46
CA LYS A 559 82.00 6.74 31.85
C LYS A 559 83.08 6.15 32.76
N SER A 560 83.33 4.85 32.65
CA SER A 560 84.40 4.20 33.44
C SER A 560 85.78 4.76 33.09
N LYS A 561 86.05 5.04 31.80
CA LYS A 561 87.29 5.69 31.36
C LYS A 561 87.37 7.16 31.78
N GLU A 562 86.25 7.86 31.84
CA GLU A 562 86.15 9.23 32.33
C GLU A 562 86.43 9.28 33.85
N GLU A 563 85.85 8.37 34.63
CA GLU A 563 86.13 8.20 36.06
C GLU A 563 87.61 7.82 36.31
N GLU A 564 88.18 6.92 35.50
CA GLU A 564 89.60 6.57 35.56
C GLU A 564 90.50 7.76 35.21
N ALA A 565 90.13 8.56 34.20
CA ALA A 565 90.85 9.78 33.83
C ALA A 565 90.76 10.86 34.91
N LEU A 566 89.60 11.02 35.56
CA LEU A 566 89.42 11.92 36.70
C LEU A 566 90.27 11.47 37.90
N SER A 567 90.27 10.18 38.22
CA SER A 567 91.13 9.63 39.28
C SER A 567 92.61 9.84 38.97
N ASN A 568 93.04 9.58 37.73
CA ASN A 568 94.41 9.83 37.29
C ASN A 568 94.77 11.33 37.33
N ALA A 569 93.83 12.22 36.99
CA ALA A 569 94.04 13.66 37.10
C ALA A 569 94.16 14.11 38.57
N ASP A 570 93.39 13.52 39.48
CA ASP A 570 93.49 13.77 40.92
C ASP A 570 94.79 13.24 41.53
N GLU A 571 95.27 12.09 41.08
CA GLU A 571 96.59 11.55 41.43
C GLU A 571 97.71 12.44 40.91
N TRP A 572 97.66 12.85 39.63
CA TRP A 572 98.62 13.80 39.07
C TRP A 572 98.63 15.15 39.80
N ASN A 573 97.46 15.65 40.20
CA ASN A 573 97.37 16.85 41.02
C ASN A 573 97.92 16.66 42.44
N ARG A 574 97.79 15.46 43.03
CA ARG A 574 98.43 15.10 44.31
C ARG A 574 99.95 15.10 44.16
N ASP A 575 100.48 14.41 43.16
CA ASP A 575 101.91 14.33 42.87
C ASP A 575 102.51 15.70 42.57
N ARG A 576 101.79 16.56 41.84
CA ARG A 576 102.21 17.95 41.58
C ARG A 576 102.29 18.78 42.86
N ARG A 577 101.32 18.63 43.77
CA ARG A 577 101.33 19.31 45.09
C ARG A 577 102.47 18.77 45.95
N GLU A 578 102.73 17.47 45.91
CA GLU A 578 103.81 16.83 46.67
C GLU A 578 105.19 17.22 46.15
N SER A 579 105.39 17.24 44.83
CA SER A 579 106.60 17.79 44.19
C SER A 579 106.79 19.27 44.52
N SER A 580 105.71 20.06 44.57
CA SER A 580 105.79 21.47 44.99
C SER A 580 106.19 21.63 46.46
N ARG A 581 105.74 20.74 47.35
CA ARG A 581 106.18 20.70 48.77
C ARG A 581 107.65 20.28 48.90
N GLN A 582 108.09 19.30 48.11
CA GLN A 582 109.49 18.89 48.07
C GLN A 582 110.39 20.01 47.55
N HIS A 583 109.97 20.75 46.52
CA HIS A 583 110.68 21.95 46.06
C HIS A 583 110.73 23.04 47.12
N ALA A 584 109.66 23.26 47.88
CA ALA A 584 109.65 24.22 48.98
C ALA A 584 110.62 23.82 50.11
N MET A 585 110.68 22.53 50.48
CA MET A 585 111.67 22.03 51.45
C MET A 585 113.10 22.20 50.93
N LEU A 586 113.39 21.83 49.69
CA LEU A 586 114.72 22.00 49.10
C LEU A 586 115.11 23.49 49.00
N GLN A 587 114.16 24.37 48.74
CA GLN A 587 114.39 25.82 48.74
C GLN A 587 114.71 26.33 50.16
N GLU A 588 114.01 25.83 51.18
CA GLU A 588 114.28 26.16 52.59
C GLU A 588 115.64 25.63 53.06
N GLU A 589 116.02 24.41 52.67
CA GLU A 589 117.35 23.85 52.92
C GLU A 589 118.45 24.63 52.21
N SER A 590 118.24 25.04 50.95
CA SER A 590 119.19 25.91 50.23
C SER A 590 119.34 27.27 50.91
N ALA A 591 118.25 27.85 51.43
CA ALA A 591 118.28 29.09 52.19
C ALA A 591 118.97 28.94 53.56
N ARG A 592 118.93 27.75 54.15
CA ARG A 592 119.65 27.43 55.39
C ARG A 592 121.15 27.25 55.11
N ALA A 593 121.51 26.57 54.02
CA ALA A 593 122.88 26.43 53.55
C ALA A 593 123.51 27.78 53.15
N THR A 594 122.76 28.70 52.53
CA THR A 594 123.27 30.06 52.26
C THR A 594 123.50 30.85 53.53
N ARG A 595 122.61 30.73 54.53
CA ARG A 595 122.83 31.38 55.84
C ARG A 595 124.08 30.85 56.51
N GLU A 596 124.29 29.53 56.52
CA GLU A 596 125.50 28.91 57.08
C GLU A 596 126.77 29.34 56.31
N LYS A 597 126.71 29.45 54.98
CA LYS A 597 127.80 30.00 54.16
C LYS A 597 128.12 31.44 54.55
N ASP A 598 127.11 32.25 54.80
CA ASP A 598 127.28 33.66 55.19
C ASP A 598 127.83 33.78 56.61
N THR A 599 127.47 32.88 57.55
CA THR A 599 128.10 32.81 58.88
C THR A 599 129.58 32.42 58.79
N ILE A 600 129.92 31.43 57.96
CA ILE A 600 131.31 31.00 57.74
C ILE A 600 132.12 32.12 57.05
N LEU A 601 131.52 32.86 56.12
CA LEU A 601 132.16 34.02 55.51
C LEU A 601 132.39 35.14 56.53
N PHE A 602 131.46 35.36 57.45
CA PHE A 602 131.63 36.31 58.55
C PHE A 602 132.78 35.90 59.48
N GLU A 603 132.84 34.62 59.86
CA GLU A 603 133.94 34.05 60.67
C GLU A 603 135.29 34.12 59.94
N TYR A 604 135.32 33.86 58.63
CA TYR A 604 136.51 33.99 57.79
C TYR A 604 136.99 35.45 57.70
N HIS A 605 136.07 36.41 57.54
CA HIS A 605 136.41 37.83 57.54
C HIS A 605 136.95 38.31 58.88
N HIS A 606 136.40 37.82 59.99
CA HIS A 606 136.89 38.09 61.34
C HIS A 606 138.30 37.52 61.54
N PHE A 607 138.52 36.25 61.16
CA PHE A 607 139.83 35.61 61.22
C PHE A 607 140.87 36.32 60.34
N ARG A 608 140.47 36.77 59.15
CA ARG A 608 141.34 37.55 58.25
C ARG A 608 141.76 38.88 58.87
N GLN A 609 140.84 39.61 59.50
CA GLN A 609 141.18 40.85 60.21
C GLN A 609 142.13 40.60 61.37
N GLU A 610 141.96 39.50 62.10
CA GLU A 610 142.83 39.11 63.21
C GLU A 610 144.26 38.77 62.71
N LYS A 611 144.36 38.09 61.56
CA LYS A 611 145.64 37.80 60.90
C LYS A 611 146.30 39.04 60.29
N ASP A 612 145.52 39.95 59.70
CA ASP A 612 146.04 41.22 59.17
C ASP A 612 146.58 42.11 60.31
N MET A 613 145.95 42.08 61.48
CA MET A 613 146.47 42.72 62.71
C MET A 613 147.77 42.06 63.21
N GLU A 614 147.86 40.73 63.14
CA GLU A 614 149.07 39.98 63.51
C GLU A 614 150.23 40.26 62.53
N VAL A 615 149.94 40.37 61.23
CA VAL A 615 150.90 40.78 60.19
C VAL A 615 151.32 42.24 60.39
N LEU A 616 150.42 43.15 60.76
CA LEU A 616 150.76 44.54 61.07
C LEU A 616 151.72 44.64 62.27
N ASN A 617 151.52 43.79 63.28
CA ASN A 617 152.38 43.72 64.46
C ASN A 617 153.77 43.14 64.13
N LEU A 618 153.82 42.09 63.29
CA LEU A 618 155.08 41.53 62.77
C LEU A 618 155.82 42.51 61.84
N THR A 619 155.10 43.31 61.06
CA THR A 619 155.69 44.34 60.18
C THR A 619 156.27 45.51 60.99
N GLN A 620 155.69 45.83 62.15
CA GLN A 620 156.28 46.77 63.11
C GLN A 620 157.55 46.21 63.77
N GLN A 621 157.61 44.90 64.06
CA GLN A 621 158.84 44.25 64.55
C GLN A 621 159.96 44.22 63.48
N VAL A 622 159.63 44.01 62.20
CA VAL A 622 160.60 44.06 61.10
C VAL A 622 161.14 45.49 60.89
N ARG A 623 160.28 46.51 60.98
CA ARG A 623 160.70 47.93 60.88
C ARG A 623 161.66 48.33 62.01
N HIS A 624 161.45 47.82 63.22
CA HIS A 624 162.34 48.05 64.37
C HIS A 624 163.71 47.33 64.23
N LEU A 625 163.76 46.23 63.47
CA LEU A 625 165.00 45.51 63.16
C LEU A 625 165.75 46.11 61.96
N GLU A 626 165.04 46.75 61.02
CA GLU A 626 165.63 47.49 59.90
C GLU A 626 166.23 48.84 60.34
N GLU A 627 165.63 49.53 61.33
CA GLU A 627 166.23 50.74 61.93
C GLU A 627 167.52 50.46 62.73
N GLN A 628 167.75 49.23 63.17
CA GLN A 628 169.03 48.81 63.76
C GLN A 628 170.13 48.52 62.72
N ARG A 629 169.79 48.48 61.42
CA ARG A 629 170.73 48.12 60.34
C ARG A 629 171.25 49.31 59.53
N GLU A 630 170.66 50.50 59.65
CA GLU A 630 171.05 51.70 58.88
C GLU A 630 172.08 52.63 59.55
N VAL A 631 172.59 52.33 60.75
CA VAL A 631 173.68 53.12 61.38
C VAL A 631 175.08 52.51 61.14
N GLU A 632 175.18 51.30 60.58
CA GLU A 632 176.46 50.59 60.40
C GLU A 632 177.01 50.54 58.97
N VAL A 633 176.69 51.51 58.10
CA VAL A 633 177.39 51.64 56.80
C VAL A 633 177.78 53.10 56.47
N SER A 634 178.72 53.62 57.26
CA SER A 634 179.82 54.42 56.70
C SER A 634 181.13 53.86 57.24
N PHE A 635 181.67 52.83 56.56
CA PHE A 635 183.08 52.65 56.17
C PHE A 635 183.37 51.16 55.83
N HIS A 636 183.84 50.95 54.60
CA HIS A 636 184.82 49.93 54.17
C HIS A 636 184.35 48.49 53.79
N PRO A 637 185.13 47.74 52.97
CA PRO A 637 184.81 47.56 51.55
C PRO A 637 184.66 46.09 51.09
N SER A 638 184.12 45.97 49.86
CA SER A 638 183.88 44.78 48.99
C SER A 638 182.40 44.51 48.79
#